data_AF-A0A2N2LU89-F1
#
_entry.id   AF-A0A2N2LU89-F1
#
_cell.length_a   1.000
_cell.length_b   1.000
_cell.length_c   1.000
_cell.angle_alpha   90.00
_cell.angle_beta   90.00
_cell.angle_gamma   90.00
#
_symmetry.space_group_name_H-M   'P 1'
#
loop_
_entity.id
_entity.type
_entity.pdbx_description
1 polymer ?
#
loop_
_entity_poly.entity_id
_entity_poly.type
_entity_poly.pdbx_seq_one_letter_code
_entity_poly.pdbx_strand_id
1 'polypeptide(L)'
;EWKSIDGSRIIDSKFETELEPLMIGLLNKRTILDVIRHFIVFEHAKDKTHKKIAAYHQYFAVNKAIASTIRASQPGKGHFVAEHPSVFGLPTVEQQPKGDKRAGVIWHTQGSGKSLSMVFYAGKLVLAAEMNNPTIVVLTDRNDLDQQLFETFSNCKQILRQTPAQATSRDELKRLLSTASGGIVFTTIQKFFPQDNEEIYPTLTERRNVIVIADEAHRSQYDFIDGFARHIRDALPNASFIGFTGTPIEKEDKNTQAVFGNYIDVYDIQQAVEDGATVRIYYESRLAKIELSQTDQKILDEKVEEVTEDDELTEKQKQFAKWASKEAVVGSKSRLSQVAADIVSHFEQRLSAVEGKGMIVCMSRRICVDLFEEIIKIRPDWYDSADDGGLIKVVMTGSSSDPLNWQEHIRNKERRKAIGNRLKDPGNSLKLIIVRDMFLTGFDAPCLHTMYVDKPMNGHTLMQAIARVNRVFGDKEGGLIVDYIGIAQDLKNALAIYASSQGRGQITFDQREAVAKMLEYYEVLVDMFAGFKFKNYFTLAAKDKLTFILNAANYIGGLTQKQDGKIVRNGKERFKDNVVRLQKAFGLAVPQPEALAIRDDLAFFQAIKARFNKFDEQSKTRTNEEIETAIRQIINDAIISSEVIDIFDAAGIRKPDISILSDEFLAEINSMERKNLALELLKRLLNDEIKTRGRTNLVQGKKFSEMLVEAVRKYQSGLIDSAKIIEELINLAKDIRLADQRGEKLNLRVDELAFYDALADNPTAENILGDQILKKIAHELVESVRNNTSIDWQLKQSVQAKLRVMVKRILRRYKYPPDDPTTGEYTVSVNKVLDQAELLADYWTMEVNG
;
A
#
# COMPACT_ATOMS: atom_id res chain seq x y z
N GLU A 1 4.48 5.40 -13.33
CA GLU A 1 4.74 6.50 -14.28
C GLU A 1 3.58 6.58 -15.29
N TRP A 2 3.42 7.67 -16.03
CA TRP A 2 2.38 7.75 -17.07
C TRP A 2 2.89 7.16 -18.38
N LYS A 3 2.05 6.40 -19.09
CA LYS A 3 2.33 6.00 -20.47
C LYS A 3 1.78 7.02 -21.45
N SER A 4 2.37 7.09 -22.64
CA SER A 4 1.89 7.89 -23.76
C SER A 4 0.41 7.59 -24.09
N ILE A 5 -0.22 8.47 -24.86
CA ILE A 5 -1.64 8.41 -25.22
C ILE A 5 -2.07 7.04 -25.78
N ASP A 6 -1.17 6.38 -26.51
CA ASP A 6 -1.32 5.07 -27.15
C ASP A 6 -0.80 3.90 -26.28
N GLY A 7 -0.22 4.18 -25.10
CA GLY A 7 0.36 3.19 -24.19
C GLY A 7 1.73 2.65 -24.61
N SER A 8 2.40 3.24 -25.62
CA SER A 8 3.59 2.66 -26.27
C SER A 8 4.91 2.96 -25.60
N ARG A 9 5.05 4.15 -25.04
CA ARG A 9 6.25 4.57 -24.33
C ARG A 9 5.90 5.10 -22.95
N ILE A 10 6.82 4.91 -22.03
CA ILE A 10 6.75 5.60 -20.74
C ILE A 10 7.09 7.07 -21.00
N ILE A 11 6.27 7.97 -20.47
CA ILE A 11 6.53 9.40 -20.50
C ILE A 11 7.61 9.66 -19.46
N ASP A 12 8.75 10.19 -19.90
CA ASP A 12 9.76 10.66 -18.96
C ASP A 12 9.25 11.95 -18.33
N SER A 13 8.72 11.84 -17.11
CA SER A 13 8.13 12.95 -16.36
C SER A 13 9.13 14.07 -16.03
N LYS A 14 10.44 13.86 -16.28
CA LYS A 14 11.46 14.91 -16.22
C LYS A 14 11.46 15.81 -17.44
N PHE A 15 10.98 15.34 -18.58
CA PHE A 15 11.08 16.04 -19.88
C PHE A 15 9.72 16.23 -20.58
N GLU A 16 8.68 15.51 -20.16
CA GLU A 16 7.38 15.49 -20.83
C GLU A 16 6.23 15.63 -19.82
N THR A 17 5.14 16.30 -20.24
CA THR A 17 3.98 16.54 -19.39
C THR A 17 3.09 15.29 -19.26
N GLU A 18 2.78 14.91 -18.02
CA GLU A 18 1.87 13.80 -17.72
C GLU A 18 0.39 14.16 -17.95
N LEU A 19 0.07 15.45 -17.97
CA LEU A 19 -1.31 15.95 -18.08
C LEU A 19 -1.90 15.72 -19.47
N GLU A 20 -1.10 15.87 -20.52
CA GLU A 20 -1.55 15.71 -21.90
C GLU A 20 -1.98 14.27 -22.19
N PRO A 21 -1.23 13.23 -21.78
CA PRO A 21 -1.66 11.83 -21.97
C PRO A 21 -2.85 11.43 -21.09
N LEU A 22 -3.00 12.02 -19.90
CA LEU A 22 -4.24 11.92 -19.14
C LEU A 22 -5.43 12.49 -19.93
N MET A 23 -5.30 13.72 -20.45
CA MET A 23 -6.38 14.42 -21.13
C MET A 23 -6.76 13.80 -22.47
N ILE A 24 -5.77 13.48 -23.30
CA ILE A 24 -6.00 12.98 -24.67
C ILE A 24 -6.14 11.46 -24.67
N GLY A 25 -5.42 10.74 -23.81
CA GLY A 25 -5.48 9.28 -23.71
C GLY A 25 -6.69 8.79 -22.90
N LEU A 26 -6.74 9.09 -21.61
CA LEU A 26 -7.78 8.57 -20.72
C LEU A 26 -9.10 9.33 -20.83
N LEU A 27 -9.07 10.67 -20.83
CA LEU A 27 -10.28 11.51 -20.77
C LEU A 27 -10.97 11.73 -22.12
N ASN A 28 -10.44 11.20 -23.22
CA ASN A 28 -11.18 11.24 -24.48
C ASN A 28 -12.47 10.41 -24.36
N LYS A 29 -13.51 10.87 -25.07
CA LYS A 29 -14.86 10.31 -24.97
C LYS A 29 -14.92 8.80 -25.20
N ARG A 30 -14.09 8.26 -26.11
CA ARG A 30 -14.11 6.82 -26.43
C ARG A 30 -13.49 6.02 -25.29
N THR A 31 -12.29 6.39 -24.84
CA THR A 31 -11.57 5.69 -23.78
C THR A 31 -12.31 5.76 -22.46
N ILE A 32 -12.75 6.95 -22.03
CA ILE A 32 -13.38 7.10 -20.72
C ILE A 32 -14.69 6.30 -20.61
N LEU A 33 -15.50 6.28 -21.68
CA LEU A 33 -16.73 5.48 -21.72
C LEU A 33 -16.43 3.98 -21.75
N ASP A 34 -15.37 3.57 -22.45
CA ASP A 34 -14.93 2.17 -22.48
C ASP A 34 -14.46 1.72 -21.09
N VAL A 35 -13.66 2.55 -20.40
CA VAL A 35 -13.19 2.30 -19.04
C VAL A 35 -14.35 2.17 -18.06
N ILE A 36 -15.27 3.15 -18.06
CA ILE A 36 -16.43 3.15 -17.16
C ILE A 36 -17.31 1.91 -17.38
N ARG A 37 -17.47 1.49 -18.63
CA ARG A 37 -18.37 0.39 -19.00
C ARG A 37 -17.77 -1.00 -18.80
N HIS A 38 -16.47 -1.16 -19.05
CA HIS A 38 -15.83 -2.48 -19.18
C HIS A 38 -14.63 -2.73 -18.26
N PHE A 39 -14.14 -1.72 -17.55
CA PHE A 39 -12.90 -1.81 -16.77
C PHE A 39 -13.05 -1.36 -15.31
N ILE A 40 -14.27 -1.35 -14.79
CA ILE A 40 -14.59 -1.15 -13.38
C ILE A 40 -15.36 -2.37 -12.88
N VAL A 41 -14.89 -2.97 -11.79
CA VAL A 41 -15.58 -4.08 -11.10
C VAL A 41 -15.87 -3.71 -9.65
N PHE A 42 -16.98 -4.24 -9.16
CA PHE A 42 -17.37 -4.17 -7.76
C PHE A 42 -17.29 -5.59 -7.21
N GLU A 43 -16.19 -5.87 -6.52
CA GLU A 43 -15.95 -7.17 -5.90
C GLU A 43 -16.66 -7.21 -4.55
N HIS A 44 -17.66 -8.08 -4.43
CA HIS A 44 -18.36 -8.29 -3.17
C HIS A 44 -17.59 -9.28 -2.30
N ALA A 45 -16.87 -8.78 -1.29
CA ALA A 45 -16.39 -9.60 -0.18
C ALA A 45 -17.45 -9.60 0.95
N LYS A 46 -17.41 -10.61 1.84
CA LYS A 46 -18.46 -10.87 2.85
C LYS A 46 -18.89 -9.62 3.64
N ASP A 47 -17.95 -8.75 3.98
CA ASP A 47 -18.19 -7.59 4.85
C ASP A 47 -17.92 -6.24 4.16
N LYS A 48 -17.46 -6.23 2.90
CA LYS A 48 -17.08 -5.00 2.18
C LYS A 48 -17.13 -5.17 0.66
N THR A 49 -17.68 -4.17 -0.03
CA THR A 49 -17.59 -4.11 -1.49
C THR A 49 -16.36 -3.30 -1.89
N HIS A 50 -15.46 -3.91 -2.65
CA HIS A 50 -14.27 -3.27 -3.18
C HIS A 50 -14.50 -2.84 -4.62
N LYS A 51 -14.47 -1.53 -4.88
CA LYS A 51 -14.45 -1.00 -6.25
C LYS A 51 -13.01 -1.04 -6.78
N LYS A 52 -12.78 -1.77 -7.86
CA LYS A 52 -11.48 -1.86 -8.54
C LYS A 52 -11.60 -1.33 -9.97
N ILE A 53 -10.61 -0.54 -10.39
CA ILE A 53 -10.46 -0.07 -11.77
C ILE A 53 -9.26 -0.78 -12.39
N ALA A 54 -9.34 -1.10 -13.68
CA ALA A 54 -8.22 -1.70 -14.38
C ALA A 54 -7.01 -0.77 -14.42
N ALA A 55 -5.82 -1.33 -14.25
CA ALA A 55 -4.58 -0.66 -14.57
C ALA A 55 -4.39 -0.55 -16.09
N TYR A 56 -3.51 0.35 -16.52
CA TYR A 56 -3.33 0.65 -17.95
C TYR A 56 -2.94 -0.60 -18.77
N HIS A 57 -2.04 -1.45 -18.26
CA HIS A 57 -1.61 -2.67 -18.95
C HIS A 57 -2.77 -3.64 -19.16
N GLN A 58 -3.70 -3.71 -18.20
CA GLN A 58 -4.90 -4.53 -18.31
C GLN A 58 -5.86 -3.96 -19.38
N TYR A 59 -6.05 -2.64 -19.41
CA TYR A 59 -6.88 -1.97 -20.43
C TYR A 59 -6.39 -2.27 -21.85
N PHE A 60 -5.11 -2.04 -22.11
CA PHE A 60 -4.54 -2.28 -23.44
C PHE A 60 -4.53 -3.76 -23.81
N ALA A 61 -4.09 -4.64 -22.90
CA ALA A 61 -4.03 -6.08 -23.18
C ALA A 61 -5.40 -6.67 -23.50
N VAL A 62 -6.43 -6.31 -22.73
CA VAL A 62 -7.80 -6.79 -22.95
C VAL A 62 -8.35 -6.31 -24.28
N ASN A 63 -8.12 -5.04 -24.64
CA ASN A 63 -8.58 -4.52 -25.92
C ASN A 63 -7.91 -5.21 -27.12
N LYS A 64 -6.59 -5.45 -27.04
CA LYS A 64 -5.85 -6.24 -28.04
C LYS A 64 -6.37 -7.68 -28.11
N ALA A 65 -6.66 -8.28 -26.96
CA ALA A 65 -7.18 -9.63 -26.87
C ALA A 65 -8.57 -9.77 -27.51
N ILE A 66 -9.48 -8.82 -27.29
CA ILE A 66 -10.79 -8.81 -27.96
C ILE A 66 -10.63 -8.79 -29.47
N ALA A 67 -9.81 -7.89 -30.00
CA ALA A 67 -9.56 -7.79 -31.44
C ALA A 67 -8.98 -9.09 -32.02
N SER A 68 -7.98 -9.67 -31.33
CA SER A 68 -7.36 -10.91 -31.77
C SER A 68 -8.30 -12.12 -31.70
N THR A 69 -9.15 -12.20 -30.68
CA THR A 69 -10.17 -13.25 -30.56
C THR A 69 -11.21 -13.16 -31.66
N ILE A 70 -11.72 -11.96 -31.97
CA ILE A 70 -12.66 -11.76 -33.08
C ILE A 70 -12.01 -12.23 -34.40
N ARG A 71 -10.76 -11.87 -34.68
CA ARG A 71 -10.01 -12.36 -35.85
C ARG A 71 -9.90 -13.89 -35.87
N ALA A 72 -9.54 -14.51 -34.75
CA ALA A 72 -9.37 -15.96 -34.64
C ALA A 72 -10.69 -16.73 -34.81
N SER A 73 -11.81 -16.14 -34.40
CA SER A 73 -13.15 -16.73 -34.46
C SER A 73 -13.93 -16.44 -35.74
N GLN A 74 -13.41 -15.59 -36.63
CA GLN A 74 -14.08 -15.23 -37.89
C GLN A 74 -14.18 -16.41 -38.87
N PRO A 75 -15.31 -16.57 -39.58
CA PRO A 75 -15.33 -17.29 -40.85
C PRO A 75 -14.61 -16.41 -41.89
N GLY A 76 -13.49 -16.84 -42.48
CA GLY A 76 -12.76 -15.99 -43.47
C GLY A 76 -13.65 -15.61 -44.67
N LYS A 77 -13.56 -14.45 -45.34
CA LYS A 77 -12.66 -13.26 -45.32
C LYS A 77 -13.51 -12.00 -45.15
N GLY A 78 -13.12 -11.05 -44.30
CA GLY A 78 -13.70 -9.69 -44.25
C GLY A 78 -12.91 -8.74 -43.33
N HIS A 79 -12.64 -7.52 -43.80
CA HIS A 79 -11.85 -6.47 -43.13
C HIS A 79 -12.67 -5.70 -42.10
N PHE A 80 -12.05 -5.28 -40.98
CA PHE A 80 -12.17 -3.94 -40.38
C PHE A 80 -11.03 -3.75 -39.34
N VAL A 81 -10.59 -2.50 -39.20
CA VAL A 81 -9.45 -2.01 -38.42
C VAL A 81 -9.95 -1.21 -37.22
N ALA A 82 -9.28 -1.32 -36.07
CA ALA A 82 -9.08 -0.21 -35.14
C ALA A 82 -7.79 -0.41 -34.32
N GLU A 83 -6.73 0.27 -34.78
CA GLU A 83 -5.38 0.47 -34.20
C GLU A 83 -4.49 -0.75 -33.88
N HIS A 84 -3.22 -0.62 -34.26
CA HIS A 84 -2.40 -1.75 -34.72
C HIS A 84 -1.24 -2.09 -33.75
N PRO A 85 -0.99 -3.38 -33.41
CA PRO A 85 0.10 -3.78 -32.51
C PRO A 85 1.53 -3.55 -33.03
N SER A 86 1.73 -3.29 -34.33
CA SER A 86 3.07 -2.99 -34.88
C SER A 86 3.70 -1.71 -34.34
N VAL A 87 2.92 -0.84 -33.70
CA VAL A 87 3.42 0.40 -33.10
C VAL A 87 4.38 0.13 -31.94
N PHE A 88 4.45 -1.11 -31.44
CA PHE A 88 5.13 -1.50 -30.20
C PHE A 88 6.29 -2.52 -30.39
N GLY A 89 6.74 -2.76 -31.62
CA GLY A 89 7.85 -3.70 -31.90
C GLY A 89 7.53 -5.19 -31.67
N LEU A 90 6.25 -5.54 -31.46
CA LEU A 90 5.76 -6.92 -31.34
C LEU A 90 5.22 -7.44 -32.68
N PRO A 91 5.26 -8.77 -32.96
CA PRO A 91 4.65 -9.36 -34.15
C PRO A 91 3.16 -9.00 -34.25
N THR A 92 2.76 -8.48 -35.39
CA THR A 92 1.39 -8.00 -35.62
C THR A 92 0.40 -9.18 -35.58
N VAL A 93 -0.77 -9.01 -34.95
CA VAL A 93 -1.84 -10.03 -35.03
C VAL A 93 -2.55 -10.02 -36.38
N GLU A 94 -2.38 -8.97 -37.19
CA GLU A 94 -2.98 -8.86 -38.53
C GLU A 94 -2.31 -9.75 -39.58
N GLN A 95 -1.02 -10.04 -39.42
CA GLN A 95 -0.31 -11.03 -40.23
C GLN A 95 -0.73 -12.47 -39.89
N GLN A 96 -1.51 -12.68 -38.83
CA GLN A 96 -2.00 -14.01 -38.47
C GLN A 96 -3.25 -14.38 -39.30
N PRO A 97 -3.37 -15.65 -39.74
CA PRO A 97 -4.49 -16.07 -40.57
C PRO A 97 -5.84 -15.88 -39.86
N LYS A 98 -6.86 -15.40 -40.57
CA LYS A 98 -8.23 -15.29 -40.02
C LYS A 98 -8.84 -16.68 -39.84
N GLY A 99 -9.64 -16.86 -38.80
CA GLY A 99 -10.32 -18.14 -38.55
C GLY A 99 -9.41 -19.29 -38.16
N ASP A 100 -8.17 -18.99 -37.75
CA ASP A 100 -7.18 -20.01 -37.36
C ASP A 100 -7.36 -20.54 -35.94
N LYS A 101 -8.39 -20.07 -35.22
CA LYS A 101 -8.78 -20.53 -33.88
C LYS A 101 -7.70 -20.31 -32.82
N ARG A 102 -6.71 -19.45 -33.09
CA ARG A 102 -5.56 -19.12 -32.23
C ARG A 102 -5.61 -17.64 -31.90
N ALA A 103 -6.16 -17.26 -30.75
CA ALA A 103 -6.33 -15.85 -30.39
C ALA A 103 -5.04 -15.19 -29.89
N GLY A 104 -4.09 -15.97 -29.38
CA GLY A 104 -2.76 -15.54 -28.96
C GLY A 104 -2.52 -15.72 -27.46
N VAL A 105 -1.38 -15.21 -26.98
CA VAL A 105 -0.97 -15.32 -25.57
C VAL A 105 -0.77 -13.93 -24.94
N ILE A 106 -1.36 -13.72 -23.76
CA ILE A 106 -1.07 -12.57 -22.90
C ILE A 106 -0.08 -13.02 -21.83
N TRP A 107 1.10 -12.42 -21.81
CA TRP A 107 2.10 -12.66 -20.77
C TRP A 107 2.15 -11.47 -19.83
N HIS A 108 1.47 -11.60 -18.69
CA HIS A 108 1.42 -10.59 -17.65
C HIS A 108 1.99 -11.18 -16.37
N THR A 109 3.06 -10.59 -15.85
CA THR A 109 3.85 -11.14 -14.73
C THR A 109 2.97 -11.49 -13.52
N GLN A 110 3.37 -12.52 -12.78
CA GLN A 110 2.67 -12.93 -11.57
C GLN A 110 2.70 -11.80 -10.53
N GLY A 111 1.52 -11.30 -10.12
CA GLY A 111 1.46 -10.03 -9.39
C GLY A 111 0.50 -9.02 -9.98
N SER A 112 0.51 -8.95 -11.32
CA SER A 112 -0.03 -7.83 -12.11
C SER A 112 -1.56 -7.76 -12.25
N GLY A 113 -2.31 -8.68 -11.64
CA GLY A 113 -3.77 -8.72 -11.76
C GLY A 113 -4.31 -9.49 -12.97
N LYS A 114 -3.58 -10.48 -13.50
CA LYS A 114 -3.98 -11.36 -14.61
C LYS A 114 -5.42 -11.90 -14.53
N SER A 115 -5.84 -12.37 -13.35
CA SER A 115 -7.21 -12.87 -13.13
C SER A 115 -8.29 -11.81 -13.36
N LEU A 116 -8.01 -10.54 -13.00
CA LEU A 116 -8.92 -9.42 -13.31
C LEU A 116 -8.89 -9.08 -14.80
N SER A 117 -7.74 -9.19 -15.47
CA SER A 117 -7.67 -9.04 -16.94
C SER A 117 -8.58 -10.05 -17.64
N MET A 118 -8.64 -11.31 -17.16
CA MET A 118 -9.57 -12.32 -17.67
C MET A 118 -11.04 -11.94 -17.44
N VAL A 119 -11.38 -11.36 -16.29
CA VAL A 119 -12.74 -10.87 -15.98
C VAL A 119 -13.15 -9.74 -16.92
N PHE A 120 -12.29 -8.73 -17.11
CA PHE A 120 -12.54 -7.62 -18.03
C PHE A 120 -12.68 -8.12 -19.48
N TYR A 121 -11.80 -9.04 -19.88
CA TYR A 121 -11.88 -9.70 -21.19
C TYR A 121 -13.20 -10.45 -21.37
N ALA A 122 -13.60 -11.30 -20.42
CA ALA A 122 -14.86 -12.04 -20.50
C ALA A 122 -16.07 -11.10 -20.54
N GLY A 123 -16.14 -10.11 -19.64
CA GLY A 123 -17.24 -9.15 -19.58
C GLY A 123 -17.38 -8.29 -20.84
N LYS A 124 -16.25 -7.94 -21.48
CA LYS A 124 -16.25 -7.22 -22.75
C LYS A 124 -16.61 -8.13 -23.93
N LEU A 125 -16.11 -9.36 -23.96
CA LEU A 125 -16.33 -10.31 -25.04
C LEU A 125 -17.78 -10.79 -25.15
N VAL A 126 -18.49 -10.94 -24.03
CA VAL A 126 -19.93 -11.28 -24.00
C VAL A 126 -20.78 -10.21 -24.72
N LEU A 127 -20.24 -8.99 -24.88
CA LEU A 127 -20.92 -7.86 -25.53
C LEU A 127 -20.44 -7.57 -26.94
N ALA A 128 -19.43 -8.29 -27.43
CA ALA A 128 -18.99 -8.19 -28.81
C ALA A 128 -20.10 -8.77 -29.71
N ALA A 129 -20.71 -7.92 -30.54
CA ALA A 129 -21.79 -8.31 -31.44
C ALA A 129 -21.33 -9.39 -32.42
N GLU A 130 -20.06 -9.32 -32.83
CA GLU A 130 -19.36 -10.27 -33.70
C GLU A 130 -19.32 -11.69 -33.11
N MET A 131 -19.38 -11.80 -31.78
CA MET A 131 -19.29 -13.07 -31.06
C MET A 131 -20.66 -13.70 -30.73
N ASN A 132 -21.76 -12.97 -30.98
CA ASN A 132 -23.14 -13.45 -30.79
C ASN A 132 -23.35 -14.22 -29.48
N ASN A 133 -23.13 -13.56 -28.33
CA ASN A 133 -23.23 -14.15 -26.99
C ASN A 133 -22.42 -15.45 -26.82
N PRO A 134 -21.07 -15.36 -26.82
CA PRO A 134 -20.19 -16.51 -26.81
C PRO A 134 -20.28 -17.31 -25.50
N THR A 135 -19.93 -18.59 -25.58
CA THR A 135 -19.64 -19.42 -24.40
C THR A 135 -18.16 -19.30 -24.08
N ILE A 136 -17.83 -18.99 -22.82
CA ILE A 136 -16.46 -18.85 -22.34
C ILE A 136 -16.13 -20.06 -21.48
N VAL A 137 -15.06 -20.77 -21.81
CA VAL A 137 -14.54 -21.91 -21.04
C VAL A 137 -13.22 -21.49 -20.41
N VAL A 138 -13.19 -21.33 -19.09
CA VAL A 138 -11.97 -21.04 -18.35
C VAL A 138 -11.35 -22.37 -17.94
N LEU A 139 -10.17 -22.64 -18.49
CA LEU A 139 -9.44 -23.89 -18.34
C LEU A 139 -8.25 -23.68 -17.41
N THR A 140 -8.17 -24.53 -16.39
CA THR A 140 -7.04 -24.56 -15.46
C THR A 140 -6.48 -25.97 -15.34
N ASP A 141 -5.26 -26.07 -14.85
CA ASP A 141 -4.61 -27.37 -14.63
C ASP A 141 -4.90 -27.95 -13.22
N ARG A 142 -5.33 -27.12 -12.26
CA ARG A 142 -5.53 -27.55 -10.87
C ARG A 142 -6.86 -27.07 -10.30
N ASN A 143 -7.52 -27.93 -9.55
CA ASN A 143 -8.82 -27.65 -8.91
C ASN A 143 -8.77 -26.44 -7.96
N ASP A 144 -7.64 -26.21 -7.30
CA ASP A 144 -7.41 -25.09 -6.39
C ASP A 144 -7.26 -23.75 -7.14
N LEU A 145 -6.62 -23.75 -8.30
CA LEU A 145 -6.55 -22.59 -9.18
C LEU A 145 -7.91 -22.31 -9.84
N ASP A 146 -8.60 -23.37 -10.28
CA ASP A 146 -9.96 -23.33 -10.80
C ASP A 146 -10.91 -22.63 -9.82
N GLN A 147 -10.90 -23.09 -8.56
CA GLN A 147 -11.72 -22.51 -7.49
C GLN A 147 -11.44 -21.01 -7.28
N GLN A 148 -10.17 -20.62 -7.31
CA GLN A 148 -9.77 -19.22 -7.08
C GLN A 148 -10.24 -18.30 -8.21
N LEU A 149 -10.07 -18.72 -9.47
CA LEU A 149 -10.55 -17.96 -10.61
C LEU A 149 -12.08 -17.92 -10.63
N PHE A 150 -12.73 -19.04 -10.31
CA PHE A 150 -14.19 -19.11 -10.19
C PHE A 150 -14.74 -18.15 -9.12
N GLU A 151 -14.12 -18.11 -7.94
CA GLU A 151 -14.46 -17.15 -6.87
C GLU A 151 -14.27 -15.70 -7.37
N THR A 152 -13.17 -15.41 -8.06
CA THR A 152 -12.89 -14.06 -8.62
C THR A 152 -13.97 -13.63 -9.61
N PHE A 153 -14.34 -14.50 -10.56
CA PHE A 153 -15.39 -14.22 -11.54
C PHE A 153 -16.76 -14.09 -10.90
N SER A 154 -17.07 -14.96 -9.94
CA SER A 154 -18.34 -14.93 -9.20
C SER A 154 -18.51 -13.64 -8.42
N ASN A 155 -17.44 -13.15 -7.78
CA ASN A 155 -17.45 -11.88 -7.06
C ASN A 155 -17.58 -10.67 -7.99
N CYS A 156 -17.26 -10.82 -9.29
CA CYS A 156 -17.33 -9.78 -10.31
C CYS A 156 -18.53 -9.95 -11.28
N LYS A 157 -19.57 -10.70 -10.88
CA LYS A 157 -20.71 -11.09 -11.73
C LYS A 157 -21.37 -9.93 -12.50
N GLN A 158 -21.39 -8.73 -11.93
CA GLN A 158 -22.02 -7.54 -12.54
C GLN A 158 -21.50 -7.24 -13.95
N ILE A 159 -20.19 -7.38 -14.19
CA ILE A 159 -19.60 -7.08 -15.50
C ILE A 159 -19.80 -8.23 -16.49
N LEU A 160 -19.91 -9.46 -15.99
CA LEU A 160 -20.01 -10.68 -16.79
C LEU A 160 -21.40 -10.89 -17.38
N ARG A 161 -22.44 -10.28 -16.78
CA ARG A 161 -23.87 -10.39 -17.18
C ARG A 161 -24.44 -11.82 -17.21
N GLN A 162 -23.65 -12.79 -16.79
CA GLN A 162 -23.95 -14.20 -16.73
C GLN A 162 -23.44 -14.73 -15.41
N THR A 163 -24.06 -15.79 -14.90
CA THR A 163 -23.58 -16.47 -13.69
C THR A 163 -22.49 -17.47 -14.09
N PRO A 164 -21.25 -17.34 -13.61
CA PRO A 164 -20.24 -18.38 -13.80
C PRO A 164 -20.71 -19.71 -13.20
N ALA A 165 -20.38 -20.81 -13.85
CA ALA A 165 -20.63 -22.17 -13.38
C ALA A 165 -19.31 -22.95 -13.34
N GLN A 166 -19.12 -23.80 -12.33
CA GLN A 166 -17.95 -24.64 -12.19
C GLN A 166 -18.33 -26.10 -12.44
N ALA A 167 -17.65 -26.75 -13.38
CA ALA A 167 -17.87 -28.16 -13.68
C ALA A 167 -17.16 -29.03 -12.65
N THR A 168 -17.93 -29.71 -11.80
CA THR A 168 -17.40 -30.60 -10.75
C THR A 168 -17.11 -32.01 -11.27
N SER A 169 -17.82 -32.45 -12.32
CA SER A 169 -17.67 -33.77 -12.96
C SER A 169 -17.61 -33.66 -14.48
N ARG A 170 -17.23 -34.77 -15.14
CA ARG A 170 -17.23 -34.86 -16.61
C ARG A 170 -18.66 -34.73 -17.18
N ASP A 171 -19.65 -35.34 -16.54
CA ASP A 171 -21.05 -35.26 -16.99
C ASP A 171 -21.63 -33.85 -16.84
N GLU A 172 -21.27 -33.16 -15.75
CA GLU A 172 -21.65 -31.77 -15.57
C GLU A 172 -21.00 -30.85 -16.62
N LEU A 173 -19.72 -31.09 -16.97
CA LEU A 173 -19.05 -30.37 -18.04
C LEU A 173 -19.78 -30.52 -19.38
N LYS A 174 -20.17 -31.76 -19.74
CA LYS A 174 -20.96 -32.03 -20.95
C LYS A 174 -22.25 -31.21 -20.95
N ARG A 175 -23.03 -31.28 -19.86
CA ARG A 175 -24.29 -30.54 -19.69
C ARG A 175 -24.11 -29.02 -19.82
N LEU A 176 -23.08 -28.45 -19.19
CA LEU A 176 -22.82 -27.00 -19.22
C LEU A 176 -22.40 -26.50 -20.61
N LEU A 177 -21.75 -27.35 -21.41
CA LEU A 177 -21.29 -27.00 -22.77
C LEU A 177 -22.32 -27.33 -23.86
N SER A 178 -23.33 -28.14 -23.60
CA SER A 178 -24.45 -28.41 -24.52
C SER A 178 -25.46 -27.25 -24.68
N THR A 179 -25.12 -26.04 -24.23
CA THR A 179 -26.02 -24.87 -24.28
C THR A 179 -26.08 -24.25 -25.68
N ALA A 180 -27.24 -23.69 -26.04
CA ALA A 180 -27.46 -23.08 -27.37
C ALA A 180 -26.74 -21.73 -27.54
N SER A 181 -26.54 -20.96 -26.47
CA SER A 181 -25.76 -19.71 -26.47
C SER A 181 -25.33 -19.32 -25.05
N GLY A 182 -24.28 -18.51 -24.94
CA GLY A 182 -23.79 -17.97 -23.66
C GLY A 182 -23.20 -19.02 -22.71
N GLY A 183 -22.84 -18.57 -21.51
CA GLY A 183 -22.29 -19.37 -20.43
C GLY A 183 -20.82 -19.05 -20.16
N ILE A 184 -20.45 -19.05 -18.87
CA ILE A 184 -19.07 -18.99 -18.40
C ILE A 184 -18.83 -20.25 -17.58
N VAL A 185 -18.00 -21.15 -18.08
CA VAL A 185 -17.78 -22.48 -17.52
C VAL A 185 -16.33 -22.62 -17.05
N PHE A 186 -16.15 -22.91 -15.77
CA PHE A 186 -14.86 -23.23 -15.16
C PHE A 186 -14.67 -24.74 -15.14
N THR A 187 -13.50 -25.20 -15.57
CA THR A 187 -13.18 -26.62 -15.61
C THR A 187 -11.68 -26.85 -15.58
N THR A 188 -11.31 -28.08 -15.25
CA THR A 188 -9.91 -28.52 -15.28
C THR A 188 -9.63 -29.38 -16.48
N ILE A 189 -8.37 -29.36 -16.93
CA ILE A 189 -7.92 -30.09 -18.12
C ILE A 189 -8.23 -31.59 -18.05
N GLN A 190 -8.17 -32.18 -16.85
CA GLN A 190 -8.38 -33.62 -16.64
C GLN A 190 -9.82 -34.10 -16.92
N LYS A 191 -10.79 -33.17 -17.01
CA LYS A 191 -12.19 -33.51 -17.32
C LYS A 191 -12.43 -33.74 -18.83
N PHE A 192 -11.45 -33.39 -19.67
CA PHE A 192 -11.44 -33.69 -21.11
C PHE A 192 -10.72 -35.00 -21.44
N PHE A 193 -10.35 -35.81 -20.45
CA PHE A 193 -9.84 -37.15 -20.72
C PHE A 193 -10.95 -38.14 -21.06
N PRO A 194 -10.75 -39.04 -22.03
CA PRO A 194 -11.69 -40.13 -22.32
C PRO A 194 -11.89 -41.04 -21.10
N GLN A 195 -12.98 -41.81 -21.09
CA GLN A 195 -13.15 -42.90 -20.12
C GLN A 195 -12.36 -44.14 -20.56
N ASP A 196 -12.05 -45.04 -19.61
CA ASP A 196 -11.37 -46.31 -19.89
C ASP A 196 -12.19 -47.07 -20.95
N ASN A 197 -11.67 -47.12 -22.20
CA ASN A 197 -12.20 -47.69 -23.46
C ASN A 197 -12.53 -46.71 -24.61
N GLU A 198 -12.32 -45.40 -24.47
CA GLU A 198 -12.47 -44.45 -25.59
C GLU A 198 -11.10 -43.88 -26.03
N GLU A 199 -10.72 -44.04 -27.32
CA GLU A 199 -9.49 -43.42 -27.85
C GLU A 199 -9.67 -41.92 -28.18
N ILE A 200 -10.91 -41.47 -28.42
CA ILE A 200 -11.26 -40.11 -28.86
C ILE A 200 -12.32 -39.55 -27.93
N TYR A 201 -12.13 -38.32 -27.45
CA TYR A 201 -13.13 -37.65 -26.61
C TYR A 201 -14.31 -37.17 -27.49
N PRO A 202 -15.57 -37.38 -27.07
CA PRO A 202 -16.72 -37.01 -27.89
C PRO A 202 -16.84 -35.49 -28.08
N THR A 203 -17.22 -35.07 -29.28
CA THR A 203 -17.52 -33.66 -29.57
C THR A 203 -18.70 -33.18 -28.73
N LEU A 204 -18.49 -32.13 -27.95
CA LEU A 204 -19.50 -31.55 -27.06
C LEU A 204 -20.29 -30.43 -27.74
N THR A 205 -19.62 -29.64 -28.57
CA THR A 205 -20.27 -28.60 -29.37
C THR A 205 -19.42 -28.22 -30.59
N GLU A 206 -20.06 -28.01 -31.73
CA GLU A 206 -19.42 -27.52 -32.95
C GLU A 206 -19.49 -25.99 -33.10
N ARG A 207 -20.02 -25.30 -32.09
CA ARG A 207 -20.20 -23.84 -32.13
C ARG A 207 -18.84 -23.13 -32.26
N ARG A 208 -18.78 -22.15 -33.17
CA ARG A 208 -17.58 -21.30 -33.35
C ARG A 208 -17.43 -20.22 -32.28
N ASN A 209 -18.55 -19.79 -31.67
CA ASN A 209 -18.56 -18.77 -30.63
C ASN A 209 -18.28 -19.37 -29.24
N VAL A 210 -17.30 -20.27 -29.18
CA VAL A 210 -16.80 -20.88 -27.94
C VAL A 210 -15.34 -20.44 -27.79
N ILE A 211 -15.03 -19.83 -26.66
CA ILE A 211 -13.71 -19.26 -26.38
C ILE A 211 -13.11 -19.97 -25.18
N VAL A 212 -11.98 -20.63 -25.40
CA VAL A 212 -11.23 -21.30 -24.33
C VAL A 212 -10.14 -20.35 -23.84
N ILE A 213 -10.21 -19.99 -22.55
CA ILE A 213 -9.21 -19.20 -21.84
C ILE A 213 -8.37 -20.18 -21.01
N ALA A 214 -7.10 -20.37 -21.37
CA ALA A 214 -6.17 -21.18 -20.58
C ALA A 214 -5.38 -20.30 -19.61
N ASP A 215 -5.41 -20.62 -18.31
CA ASP A 215 -4.47 -20.04 -17.33
C ASP A 215 -3.19 -20.87 -17.24
N GLU A 216 -2.05 -20.18 -17.13
CA GLU A 216 -0.70 -20.74 -17.19
C GLU A 216 -0.45 -21.57 -18.46
N ALA A 217 -0.74 -20.96 -19.60
CA ALA A 217 -0.67 -21.57 -20.94
C ALA A 217 0.73 -22.08 -21.39
N HIS A 218 1.79 -21.95 -20.57
CA HIS A 218 3.15 -22.43 -20.85
C HIS A 218 3.46 -23.82 -20.28
N ARG A 219 2.51 -24.50 -19.62
CA ARG A 219 2.75 -25.84 -19.08
C ARG A 219 2.82 -26.85 -20.23
N SER A 220 3.81 -27.76 -20.21
CA SER A 220 3.96 -28.88 -21.16
C SER A 220 2.72 -29.76 -21.31
N GLN A 221 1.76 -29.63 -20.40
CA GLN A 221 0.45 -30.26 -20.45
C GLN A 221 -0.44 -29.75 -21.61
N TYR A 222 -0.06 -28.69 -22.32
CA TYR A 222 -0.78 -28.23 -23.51
C TYR A 222 -0.15 -28.75 -24.83
N ASP A 223 0.81 -29.68 -24.75
CA ASP A 223 1.41 -30.30 -25.93
C ASP A 223 0.40 -31.10 -26.76
N PHE A 224 0.51 -30.97 -28.08
CA PHE A 224 -0.28 -31.75 -29.05
C PHE A 224 0.13 -33.23 -29.09
N ILE A 225 1.33 -33.57 -28.59
CA ILE A 225 1.93 -34.90 -28.69
C ILE A 225 1.41 -35.83 -27.58
N ASP A 226 1.20 -35.30 -26.37
CA ASP A 226 0.75 -36.08 -25.18
C ASP A 226 -0.77 -36.01 -24.90
N GLY A 227 -1.59 -35.67 -25.90
CA GLY A 227 -3.05 -35.95 -25.91
C GLY A 227 -3.97 -34.88 -25.29
N PHE A 228 -3.50 -34.00 -24.41
CA PHE A 228 -4.36 -33.03 -23.71
C PHE A 228 -5.03 -31.99 -24.64
N ALA A 229 -4.24 -31.26 -25.43
CA ALA A 229 -4.77 -30.27 -26.36
C ALA A 229 -5.62 -30.91 -27.47
N ARG A 230 -5.28 -32.15 -27.84
CA ARG A 230 -6.04 -32.95 -28.80
C ARG A 230 -7.45 -33.24 -28.31
N HIS A 231 -7.62 -33.77 -27.10
CA HIS A 231 -8.96 -34.09 -26.58
C HIS A 231 -9.86 -32.85 -26.41
N ILE A 232 -9.28 -31.70 -26.03
CA ILE A 232 -10.05 -30.44 -25.96
C ILE A 232 -10.46 -29.99 -27.36
N ARG A 233 -9.57 -30.14 -28.36
CA ARG A 233 -9.89 -29.85 -29.77
C ARG A 233 -10.94 -30.83 -30.32
N ASP A 234 -10.93 -32.10 -29.91
CA ASP A 234 -11.96 -33.07 -30.29
C ASP A 234 -13.33 -32.70 -29.67
N ALA A 235 -13.32 -32.27 -28.40
CA ALA A 235 -14.51 -31.81 -27.68
C ALA A 235 -15.08 -30.49 -28.25
N LEU A 236 -14.20 -29.56 -28.62
CA LEU A 236 -14.50 -28.17 -29.02
C LEU A 236 -13.80 -27.79 -30.35
N PRO A 237 -14.13 -28.45 -31.47
CA PRO A 237 -13.37 -28.36 -32.72
C PRO A 237 -13.30 -26.97 -33.32
N ASN A 238 -14.32 -26.14 -33.10
CA ASN A 238 -14.41 -24.78 -33.65
C ASN A 238 -14.14 -23.67 -32.63
N ALA A 239 -13.72 -24.02 -31.40
CA ALA A 239 -13.40 -23.03 -30.39
C ALA A 239 -12.08 -22.30 -30.70
N SER A 240 -12.03 -21.02 -30.32
CA SER A 240 -10.79 -20.22 -30.35
C SER A 240 -10.11 -20.21 -28.99
N PHE A 241 -8.78 -20.28 -28.97
CA PHE A 241 -7.99 -20.46 -27.76
C PHE A 241 -7.16 -19.21 -27.48
N ILE A 242 -7.23 -18.70 -26.26
CA ILE A 242 -6.39 -17.61 -25.75
C ILE A 242 -5.66 -18.09 -24.49
N GLY A 243 -4.35 -17.82 -24.44
CA GLY A 243 -3.51 -18.16 -23.30
C GLY A 243 -3.24 -16.95 -22.42
N PHE A 244 -3.30 -17.12 -21.10
CA PHE A 244 -2.82 -16.15 -20.14
C PHE A 244 -1.72 -16.79 -19.30
N THR A 245 -0.61 -16.10 -19.11
CA THR A 245 0.50 -16.66 -18.34
C THR A 245 1.28 -15.62 -17.54
N GLY A 246 1.80 -16.04 -16.39
CA GLY A 246 2.75 -15.27 -15.58
C GLY A 246 4.20 -15.38 -16.03
N THR A 247 4.54 -16.29 -16.94
CA THR A 247 5.91 -16.59 -17.34
C THR A 247 6.05 -16.58 -18.87
N PRO A 248 7.22 -16.21 -19.41
CA PRO A 248 7.47 -16.25 -20.83
C PRO A 248 7.42 -17.70 -21.33
N ILE A 249 6.84 -17.88 -22.51
CA ILE A 249 7.01 -19.03 -23.39
C ILE A 249 8.48 -19.06 -23.83
N GLU A 250 9.15 -20.19 -23.61
CA GLU A 250 10.55 -20.36 -24.00
C GLU A 250 10.68 -20.28 -25.54
N LYS A 251 11.82 -19.80 -26.06
CA LYS A 251 12.04 -19.69 -27.52
C LYS A 251 11.92 -21.02 -28.26
N GLU A 252 12.10 -22.12 -27.55
CA GLU A 252 12.00 -23.49 -28.07
C GLU A 252 10.60 -24.10 -27.93
N ASP A 253 9.70 -23.44 -27.19
CA ASP A 253 8.32 -23.89 -26.98
C ASP A 253 7.43 -23.54 -28.17
N LYS A 254 7.68 -24.26 -29.27
CA LYS A 254 6.86 -24.24 -30.50
C LYS A 254 5.43 -24.71 -30.25
N ASN A 255 5.18 -25.45 -29.16
CA ASN A 255 3.90 -26.09 -28.89
C ASN A 255 2.88 -25.08 -28.36
N THR A 256 3.26 -24.19 -27.44
CA THR A 256 2.36 -23.14 -26.96
C THR A 256 1.90 -22.20 -28.08
N GLN A 257 2.81 -21.80 -28.98
CA GLN A 257 2.45 -20.98 -30.15
C GLN A 257 1.58 -21.73 -31.16
N ALA A 258 1.73 -23.06 -31.27
CA ALA A 258 0.88 -23.87 -32.13
C ALA A 258 -0.58 -23.91 -31.62
N VAL A 259 -0.78 -23.96 -30.29
CA VAL A 259 -2.12 -24.03 -29.67
C VAL A 259 -2.80 -22.66 -29.63
N PHE A 260 -2.08 -21.64 -29.16
CA PHE A 260 -2.65 -20.35 -28.81
C PHE A 260 -2.35 -19.27 -29.85
N GLY A 261 -1.22 -19.34 -30.55
CA GLY A 261 -0.74 -18.28 -31.46
C GLY A 261 0.36 -17.41 -30.83
N ASN A 262 0.69 -16.29 -31.49
CA ASN A 262 1.75 -15.39 -31.01
C ASN A 262 1.31 -14.58 -29.77
N TYR A 263 2.28 -13.93 -29.13
CA TYR A 263 1.97 -12.97 -28.06
C TYR A 263 1.09 -11.82 -28.55
N ILE A 264 0.06 -11.51 -27.77
CA ILE A 264 -0.85 -10.37 -27.94
C ILE A 264 -0.28 -9.14 -27.22
N ASP A 265 0.17 -9.37 -25.98
CA ASP A 265 0.66 -8.32 -25.08
C ASP A 265 1.61 -8.92 -24.04
N VAL A 266 2.63 -8.14 -23.66
CA VAL A 266 3.65 -8.52 -22.68
C VAL A 266 3.76 -7.42 -21.63
N TYR A 267 3.60 -7.80 -20.36
CA TYR A 267 3.82 -6.99 -19.18
C TYR A 267 4.71 -7.77 -18.22
N ASP A 268 6.02 -7.55 -18.34
CA ASP A 268 7.04 -8.32 -17.64
C ASP A 268 7.23 -7.88 -16.18
N ILE A 269 8.16 -8.54 -15.49
CA ILE A 269 8.47 -8.27 -14.08
C ILE A 269 9.16 -6.92 -13.87
N GLN A 270 9.94 -6.44 -14.85
CA GLN A 270 10.66 -5.19 -14.74
C GLN A 270 9.67 -4.01 -14.82
N GLN A 271 8.84 -3.99 -15.86
CA GLN A 271 7.79 -2.99 -16.03
C GLN A 271 6.85 -2.99 -14.82
N ALA A 272 6.47 -4.16 -14.30
CA ALA A 272 5.61 -4.24 -13.11
C ALA A 272 6.24 -3.65 -11.84
N VAL A 273 7.57 -3.74 -11.70
CA VAL A 273 8.30 -3.11 -10.60
C VAL A 273 8.41 -1.60 -10.80
N GLU A 274 8.72 -1.15 -12.01
CA GLU A 274 8.81 0.28 -12.38
C GLU A 274 7.47 0.99 -12.15
N ASP A 275 6.36 0.34 -12.48
CA ASP A 275 5.01 0.87 -12.28
C ASP A 275 4.50 0.73 -10.84
N GLY A 276 5.25 0.09 -9.94
CA GLY A 276 4.83 -0.18 -8.57
C GLY A 276 3.65 -1.15 -8.47
N ALA A 277 3.37 -1.94 -9.50
CA ALA A 277 2.39 -3.03 -9.46
C ALA A 277 2.91 -4.25 -8.66
N THR A 278 4.23 -4.41 -8.61
CA THR A 278 4.94 -5.38 -7.77
C THR A 278 6.13 -4.72 -7.10
N VAL A 279 6.59 -5.27 -5.98
CA VAL A 279 7.83 -4.83 -5.31
C VAL A 279 9.03 -5.63 -5.80
N ARG A 280 10.24 -5.09 -5.59
CA ARG A 280 11.50 -5.74 -6.00
C ARG A 280 11.73 -7.04 -5.26
N ILE A 281 12.48 -7.96 -5.87
CA ILE A 281 12.94 -9.20 -5.25
C ILE A 281 14.43 -9.07 -4.95
N TYR A 282 14.81 -9.28 -3.70
CA TYR A 282 16.18 -9.34 -3.23
C TYR A 282 16.55 -10.79 -2.99
N TYR A 283 17.79 -11.13 -3.32
CA TYR A 283 18.32 -12.47 -3.16
C TYR A 283 19.49 -12.44 -2.17
N GLU A 284 19.43 -13.35 -1.20
CA GLU A 284 20.47 -13.55 -0.20
C GLU A 284 20.85 -15.03 -0.16
N SER A 285 22.11 -15.31 -0.47
CA SER A 285 22.67 -16.66 -0.39
C SER A 285 23.18 -16.94 1.02
N ARG A 286 22.55 -17.91 1.70
CA ARG A 286 22.95 -18.43 3.01
C ARG A 286 23.23 -19.91 2.92
N LEU A 287 24.16 -20.30 2.04
CA LEU A 287 24.54 -21.70 1.87
C LEU A 287 24.94 -22.30 3.22
N ALA A 288 24.13 -23.23 3.72
CA ALA A 288 24.50 -24.03 4.87
C ALA A 288 25.67 -24.90 4.43
N LYS A 289 26.87 -24.68 5.02
CA LYS A 289 28.04 -25.48 4.69
C LYS A 289 27.75 -26.94 4.98
N ILE A 290 27.66 -27.73 3.92
CA ILE A 290 27.57 -29.17 4.02
C ILE A 290 28.99 -29.66 4.32
N GLU A 291 29.33 -29.82 5.60
CA GLU A 291 30.51 -30.58 5.99
C GLU A 291 30.19 -32.08 5.86
N LEU A 292 30.04 -32.55 4.62
CA LEU A 292 30.17 -33.98 4.34
C LEU A 292 31.66 -34.28 4.32
N SER A 293 32.09 -35.33 5.02
CA SER A 293 33.45 -35.83 4.82
C SER A 293 33.61 -36.27 3.36
N GLN A 294 34.79 -36.07 2.76
CA GLN A 294 35.04 -36.50 1.37
C GLN A 294 34.73 -38.00 1.16
N THR A 295 34.83 -38.79 2.23
CA THR A 295 34.43 -40.20 2.31
C THR A 295 32.92 -40.39 2.20
N ASP A 296 32.10 -39.65 2.94
CA ASP A 296 30.63 -39.81 2.91
C ASP A 296 30.04 -39.36 1.57
N GLN A 297 30.63 -38.33 0.97
CA GLN A 297 30.23 -37.83 -0.34
C GLN A 297 30.52 -38.86 -1.44
N LYS A 298 31.71 -39.48 -1.42
CA LYS A 298 32.06 -40.58 -2.32
C LYS A 298 31.16 -41.80 -2.14
N ILE A 299 30.89 -42.23 -0.91
CA ILE A 299 30.02 -43.38 -0.64
C ILE A 299 28.59 -43.14 -1.15
N LEU A 300 28.09 -41.91 -1.03
CA LEU A 300 26.76 -41.55 -1.50
C LEU A 300 26.71 -41.49 -3.03
N ASP A 301 27.72 -40.89 -3.67
CA ASP A 301 27.83 -40.83 -5.13
C ASP A 301 28.00 -42.25 -5.73
N GLU A 302 28.88 -43.08 -5.16
CA GLU A 302 29.09 -44.48 -5.55
C GLU A 302 27.81 -45.32 -5.41
N LYS A 303 27.04 -45.15 -4.32
CA LYS A 303 25.74 -45.84 -4.15
C LYS A 303 24.68 -45.38 -5.14
N VAL A 304 24.70 -44.12 -5.55
CA VAL A 304 23.76 -43.62 -6.57
C VAL A 304 24.18 -44.12 -7.94
N GLU A 305 25.48 -44.13 -8.25
CA GLU A 305 26.03 -44.63 -9.50
C GLU A 305 25.77 -46.13 -9.64
N GLU A 306 26.06 -46.94 -8.61
CA GLU A 306 25.74 -48.38 -8.54
C GLU A 306 24.24 -48.67 -8.76
N VAL A 307 23.35 -47.83 -8.19
CA VAL A 307 21.90 -47.95 -8.38
C VAL A 307 21.42 -47.36 -9.71
N THR A 308 22.22 -46.61 -10.46
CA THR A 308 21.79 -45.99 -11.75
C THR A 308 22.52 -46.51 -12.98
N GLU A 309 23.60 -47.27 -12.80
CA GLU A 309 24.34 -48.02 -13.83
C GLU A 309 23.61 -49.28 -14.31
N ASP A 310 22.55 -49.71 -13.63
CA ASP A 310 21.71 -50.79 -14.12
C ASP A 310 20.91 -50.33 -15.36
N ASP A 311 21.21 -50.93 -16.51
CA ASP A 311 20.61 -50.63 -17.82
C ASP A 311 19.12 -51.02 -17.88
N GLU A 312 18.63 -51.82 -16.94
CA GLU A 312 17.21 -52.19 -16.82
C GLU A 312 16.35 -51.10 -16.14
N LEU A 313 16.96 -50.08 -15.54
CA LEU A 313 16.23 -49.02 -14.85
C LEU A 313 15.70 -47.96 -15.81
N THR A 314 14.41 -47.68 -15.68
CA THR A 314 13.76 -46.58 -16.39
C THR A 314 14.34 -45.22 -15.96
N GLU A 315 14.33 -44.24 -16.87
CA GLU A 315 14.70 -42.84 -16.59
C GLU A 315 14.03 -42.28 -15.32
N LYS A 316 12.78 -42.68 -15.05
CA LYS A 316 12.05 -42.31 -13.81
C LYS A 316 12.73 -42.84 -12.55
N GLN A 317 13.23 -44.07 -12.56
CA GLN A 317 13.92 -44.68 -11.41
C GLN A 317 15.28 -44.03 -11.18
N LYS A 318 16.03 -43.72 -12.25
CA LYS A 318 17.32 -43.02 -12.15
C LYS A 318 17.16 -41.61 -11.57
N GLN A 319 16.15 -40.86 -11.99
CA GLN A 319 15.83 -39.55 -11.40
C GLN A 319 15.40 -39.65 -9.93
N PHE A 320 14.63 -40.68 -9.57
CA PHE A 320 14.21 -40.90 -8.18
C PHE A 320 15.40 -41.18 -7.25
N ALA A 321 16.35 -42.03 -7.68
CA ALA A 321 17.56 -42.33 -6.91
C ALA A 321 18.41 -41.07 -6.66
N LYS A 322 18.65 -40.26 -7.71
CA LYS A 322 19.35 -38.97 -7.59
C LYS A 322 18.62 -38.00 -6.66
N TRP A 323 17.29 -37.96 -6.72
CA TRP A 323 16.47 -37.12 -5.84
C TRP A 323 16.54 -37.57 -4.37
N ALA A 324 16.49 -38.88 -4.11
CA ALA A 324 16.55 -39.45 -2.77
C ALA A 324 17.90 -39.20 -2.09
N SER A 325 19.00 -39.34 -2.82
CA SER A 325 20.34 -39.03 -2.33
C SER A 325 20.47 -37.55 -1.92
N LYS A 326 20.02 -36.64 -2.80
CA LYS A 326 20.03 -35.20 -2.50
C LYS A 326 19.14 -34.85 -1.31
N GLU A 327 17.98 -35.50 -1.18
CA GLU A 327 17.07 -35.33 -0.04
C GLU A 327 17.72 -35.75 1.29
N ALA A 328 18.47 -36.87 1.29
CA ALA A 328 19.17 -37.36 2.47
C ALA A 328 20.23 -36.36 2.99
N VAL A 329 20.98 -35.74 2.07
CA VAL A 329 21.99 -34.72 2.40
C VAL A 329 21.34 -33.45 2.94
N VAL A 330 20.35 -32.92 2.22
CA VAL A 330 19.63 -31.69 2.58
C VAL A 330 18.91 -31.87 3.92
N GLY A 331 18.29 -33.02 4.14
CA GLY A 331 17.56 -33.38 5.34
C GLY A 331 18.38 -34.03 6.45
N SER A 332 19.72 -33.86 6.44
CA SER A 332 20.59 -34.34 7.51
C SER A 332 20.38 -33.52 8.79
N LYS A 333 20.33 -34.21 9.95
CA LYS A 333 19.97 -33.57 11.22
C LYS A 333 20.91 -32.44 11.63
N SER A 334 22.22 -32.61 11.41
CA SER A 334 23.22 -31.58 11.69
C SER A 334 22.97 -30.31 10.89
N ARG A 335 22.68 -30.45 9.59
CA ARG A 335 22.36 -29.33 8.71
C ARG A 335 21.03 -28.67 9.08
N LEU A 336 19.96 -29.45 9.30
CA LEU A 336 18.65 -28.90 9.66
C LEU A 336 18.69 -28.11 10.96
N SER A 337 19.49 -28.52 11.94
CA SER A 337 19.67 -27.76 13.19
C SER A 337 20.34 -26.40 12.95
N GLN A 338 21.38 -26.36 12.08
CA GLN A 338 22.03 -25.10 11.69
C GLN A 338 21.08 -24.19 10.90
N VAL A 339 20.34 -24.74 9.94
CA VAL A 339 19.36 -24.00 9.13
C VAL A 339 18.23 -23.48 10.02
N ALA A 340 17.71 -24.27 10.95
CA ALA A 340 16.69 -23.84 11.91
C ALA A 340 17.17 -22.65 12.76
N ALA A 341 18.39 -22.74 13.32
CA ALA A 341 18.96 -21.66 14.12
C ALA A 341 19.14 -20.37 13.33
N ASP A 342 19.61 -20.47 12.08
CA ASP A 342 19.75 -19.31 11.20
C ASP A 342 18.39 -18.70 10.82
N ILE A 343 17.41 -19.53 10.42
CA ILE A 343 16.05 -19.07 10.08
C ILE A 343 15.42 -18.32 11.25
N VAL A 344 15.47 -18.88 12.47
CA VAL A 344 14.90 -18.25 13.67
C VAL A 344 15.55 -16.89 13.92
N SER A 345 16.89 -16.86 14.00
CA SER A 345 17.65 -15.62 14.23
C SER A 345 17.37 -14.57 13.16
N HIS A 346 17.42 -14.96 11.88
CA HIS A 346 17.16 -14.07 10.75
C HIS A 346 15.72 -13.54 10.75
N PHE A 347 14.73 -14.40 11.04
CA PHE A 347 13.33 -14.01 11.02
C PHE A 347 12.99 -13.02 12.12
N GLU A 348 13.50 -13.24 13.34
CA GLU A 348 13.32 -12.33 14.48
C GLU A 348 13.94 -10.96 14.22
N GLN A 349 15.15 -10.93 13.67
CA GLN A 349 15.81 -9.67 13.28
C GLN A 349 14.97 -8.90 12.25
N ARG A 350 14.39 -9.60 11.27
CA ARG A 350 13.50 -8.97 10.29
C ARG A 350 12.21 -8.46 10.92
N LEU A 351 11.56 -9.25 11.78
CA LEU A 351 10.34 -8.85 12.46
C LEU A 351 10.53 -7.61 13.35
N SER A 352 11.73 -7.41 13.91
CA SER A 352 12.02 -6.20 14.69
C SER A 352 12.12 -4.93 13.85
N ALA A 353 12.42 -5.06 12.54
CA ALA A 353 12.57 -3.93 11.62
C ALA A 353 11.32 -3.67 10.78
N VAL A 354 10.64 -4.73 10.33
CA VAL A 354 9.49 -4.66 9.41
C VAL A 354 8.45 -5.69 9.83
N GLU A 355 7.20 -5.26 10.01
CA GLU A 355 6.12 -6.21 10.21
C GLU A 355 5.83 -6.99 8.91
N GLY A 356 5.76 -8.31 9.04
CA GLY A 356 5.23 -9.16 7.98
C GLY A 356 5.38 -10.63 8.31
N LYS A 357 5.36 -11.45 7.27
CA LYS A 357 5.29 -12.91 7.41
C LYS A 357 6.29 -13.62 6.50
N GLY A 358 6.61 -14.85 6.84
CA GLY A 358 7.55 -15.68 6.10
C GLY A 358 6.98 -17.02 5.63
N MET A 359 7.61 -17.60 4.62
CA MET A 359 7.33 -18.93 4.11
C MET A 359 8.64 -19.71 3.98
N ILE A 360 8.67 -20.95 4.44
CA ILE A 360 9.81 -21.86 4.32
C ILE A 360 9.44 -22.96 3.34
N VAL A 361 10.26 -23.15 2.31
CA VAL A 361 10.03 -24.10 1.21
C VAL A 361 11.05 -25.22 1.30
N CYS A 362 10.62 -26.41 1.72
CA CYS A 362 11.50 -27.56 1.90
C CYS A 362 11.40 -28.58 0.76
N MET A 363 12.46 -29.36 0.56
CA MET A 363 12.55 -30.35 -0.50
C MET A 363 11.57 -31.53 -0.37
N SER A 364 11.28 -31.98 0.86
CA SER A 364 10.41 -33.13 1.14
C SER A 364 9.48 -32.86 2.32
N ARG A 365 8.41 -33.67 2.44
CA ARG A 365 7.49 -33.62 3.60
C ARG A 365 8.20 -33.97 4.90
N ARG A 366 9.13 -34.93 4.84
CA ARG A 366 9.99 -35.31 5.97
C ARG A 366 10.79 -34.10 6.46
N ILE A 367 11.49 -33.43 5.56
CA ILE A 367 12.28 -32.24 5.89
C ILE A 367 11.41 -31.12 6.46
N CYS A 368 10.17 -30.95 5.96
CA CYS A 368 9.25 -29.96 6.57
C CYS A 368 9.01 -30.24 8.06
N VAL A 369 8.78 -31.50 8.42
CA VAL A 369 8.52 -31.91 9.81
C VAL A 369 9.79 -31.86 10.64
N ASP A 370 10.89 -32.42 10.14
CA ASP A 370 12.17 -32.41 10.85
C ASP A 370 12.67 -30.98 11.13
N LEU A 371 12.53 -30.08 10.15
CA LEU A 371 12.88 -28.66 10.32
C LEU A 371 11.96 -27.96 11.32
N PHE A 372 10.66 -28.27 11.30
CA PHE A 372 9.72 -27.76 12.29
C PHE A 372 10.14 -28.18 13.70
N GLU A 373 10.45 -29.47 13.92
CA GLU A 373 10.90 -29.98 15.21
C GLU A 373 12.19 -29.28 15.68
N GLU A 374 13.16 -29.04 14.79
CA GLU A 374 14.38 -28.28 15.13
C GLU A 374 14.07 -26.80 15.48
N ILE A 375 13.15 -26.14 14.77
CA ILE A 375 12.72 -24.77 15.10
C ILE A 375 12.04 -24.72 16.47
N ILE A 376 11.14 -25.68 16.77
CA ILE A 376 10.41 -25.71 18.05
C ILE A 376 11.35 -26.00 19.23
N LYS A 377 12.46 -26.72 19.04
CA LYS A 377 13.50 -26.86 20.09
C LYS A 377 14.13 -25.52 20.49
N ILE A 378 14.25 -24.60 19.54
CA ILE A 378 14.86 -23.26 19.74
C ILE A 378 13.81 -22.25 20.24
N ARG A 379 12.57 -22.37 19.76
CA ARG A 379 11.42 -21.52 20.12
C ARG A 379 10.19 -22.36 20.47
N PRO A 380 10.12 -22.92 21.69
CA PRO A 380 8.96 -23.71 22.12
C PRO A 380 7.66 -22.90 22.17
N ASP A 381 7.76 -21.58 22.39
CA ASP A 381 6.66 -20.62 22.46
C ASP A 381 5.98 -20.35 21.11
N TRP A 382 6.63 -20.69 19.99
CA TRP A 382 6.02 -20.57 18.66
C TRP A 382 5.03 -21.70 18.35
N TYR A 383 5.14 -22.81 19.09
CA TYR A 383 4.31 -23.99 18.93
C TYR A 383 2.94 -23.82 19.57
N ASP A 384 1.94 -24.34 18.88
CA ASP A 384 0.62 -24.62 19.44
C ASP A 384 0.08 -25.84 18.69
N SER A 385 -0.62 -26.74 19.38
CA SER A 385 -1.24 -27.90 18.73
C SER A 385 -2.50 -27.52 17.95
N ALA A 386 -3.21 -26.46 18.37
CA ALA A 386 -4.45 -26.01 17.76
C ALA A 386 -4.23 -25.25 16.46
N ASP A 387 -5.11 -25.45 15.47
CA ASP A 387 -4.97 -24.86 14.13
C ASP A 387 -5.21 -23.35 14.06
N ASP A 388 -5.79 -22.76 15.09
CA ASP A 388 -6.06 -21.34 15.28
C ASP A 388 -4.98 -20.63 16.13
N GLY A 389 -4.16 -21.40 16.87
CA GLY A 389 -3.02 -20.92 17.64
C GLY A 389 -1.66 -21.05 16.94
N GLY A 390 -0.60 -20.62 17.63
CA GLY A 390 0.79 -20.77 17.23
C GLY A 390 1.28 -19.78 16.16
N LEU A 391 2.58 -19.50 16.20
CA LEU A 391 3.28 -18.56 15.30
C LEU A 391 3.76 -19.26 14.02
N ILE A 392 3.98 -20.58 14.07
CA ILE A 392 4.47 -21.39 12.96
C ILE A 392 3.60 -22.65 12.73
N LYS A 393 3.36 -23.01 11.46
CA LYS A 393 2.64 -24.24 11.07
C LYS A 393 3.26 -24.92 9.85
N VAL A 394 3.32 -26.26 9.87
CA VAL A 394 3.56 -27.07 8.67
C VAL A 394 2.23 -27.30 7.94
N VAL A 395 2.21 -27.11 6.62
CA VAL A 395 1.03 -27.34 5.78
C VAL A 395 1.34 -28.38 4.72
N MET A 396 0.74 -29.56 4.85
CA MET A 396 0.90 -30.66 3.90
C MET A 396 -0.34 -31.56 3.78
N THR A 397 -0.35 -32.42 2.75
CA THR A 397 -1.30 -33.52 2.58
C THR A 397 -0.76 -34.79 3.22
N GLY A 398 -1.68 -35.65 3.65
CA GLY A 398 -1.37 -36.97 4.19
C GLY A 398 -1.51 -38.10 3.18
N SER A 399 -0.90 -39.22 3.51
CA SER A 399 -1.04 -40.54 2.88
C SER A 399 -1.17 -41.61 3.98
N SER A 400 -1.71 -42.78 3.63
CA SER A 400 -1.89 -43.88 4.58
C SER A 400 -0.58 -44.48 5.09
N SER A 401 0.55 -44.23 4.42
CA SER A 401 1.88 -44.71 4.81
C SER A 401 2.69 -43.69 5.61
N ASP A 402 2.09 -42.55 5.98
CA ASP A 402 2.81 -41.50 6.69
C ASP A 402 3.05 -41.85 8.17
N PRO A 403 4.22 -41.48 8.73
CA PRO A 403 4.53 -41.65 10.15
C PRO A 403 3.52 -41.00 11.10
N LEU A 404 3.42 -41.54 12.32
CA LEU A 404 2.46 -41.06 13.33
C LEU A 404 2.72 -39.60 13.74
N ASN A 405 3.98 -39.18 13.83
CA ASN A 405 4.35 -37.80 14.18
C ASN A 405 3.99 -36.78 13.10
N TRP A 406 3.60 -37.21 11.89
CA TRP A 406 3.17 -36.28 10.84
C TRP A 406 1.68 -35.93 10.94
N GLN A 407 0.90 -36.71 11.69
CA GLN A 407 -0.56 -36.63 11.71
C GLN A 407 -1.06 -35.25 12.20
N GLU A 408 -0.33 -34.58 13.09
CA GLU A 408 -0.68 -33.23 13.55
C GLU A 408 -0.58 -32.15 12.46
N HIS A 409 0.22 -32.40 11.43
CA HIS A 409 0.41 -31.47 10.32
C HIS A 409 -0.50 -31.78 9.13
N ILE A 410 -1.03 -33.01 9.06
CA ILE A 410 -1.93 -33.48 8.01
C ILE A 410 -3.33 -32.93 8.27
N ARG A 411 -3.84 -32.19 7.29
CA ARG A 411 -5.13 -31.49 7.39
C ARG A 411 -5.97 -31.71 6.16
N ASN A 412 -7.29 -31.63 6.28
CA ASN A 412 -8.21 -31.63 5.15
C ASN A 412 -8.20 -30.27 4.41
N LYS A 413 -8.93 -30.16 3.29
CA LYS A 413 -8.95 -28.95 2.45
C LYS A 413 -9.43 -27.71 3.22
N GLU A 414 -10.45 -27.84 4.04
CA GLU A 414 -11.04 -26.72 4.80
C GLU A 414 -10.09 -26.18 5.87
N ARG A 415 -9.49 -27.08 6.67
CA ARG A 415 -8.51 -26.71 7.70
C ARG A 415 -7.28 -26.05 7.10
N ARG A 416 -6.79 -26.53 5.94
CA ARG A 416 -5.69 -25.86 5.21
C ARG A 416 -6.09 -24.47 4.71
N LYS A 417 -7.33 -24.28 4.23
CA LYS A 417 -7.85 -22.97 3.82
C LYS A 417 -7.91 -22.01 5.00
N ALA A 418 -8.31 -22.48 6.19
CA ALA A 418 -8.33 -21.68 7.41
C ALA A 418 -6.94 -21.18 7.81
N ILE A 419 -5.92 -22.05 7.80
CA ILE A 419 -4.52 -21.65 8.07
C ILE A 419 -4.01 -20.67 7.01
N GLY A 420 -4.34 -20.91 5.74
CA GLY A 420 -4.03 -19.96 4.66
C GLY A 420 -4.63 -18.58 4.91
N ASN A 421 -5.87 -18.50 5.40
CA ASN A 421 -6.53 -17.22 5.73
C ASN A 421 -5.85 -16.53 6.92
N ARG A 422 -5.46 -17.28 7.96
CA ARG A 422 -4.65 -16.74 9.08
C ARG A 422 -3.36 -16.13 8.57
N LEU A 423 -2.68 -16.79 7.63
CA LEU A 423 -1.44 -16.27 7.07
C LEU A 423 -1.68 -14.98 6.26
N LYS A 424 -2.81 -14.85 5.55
CA LYS A 424 -3.15 -13.62 4.81
C LYS A 424 -3.45 -12.42 5.68
N ASP A 425 -3.89 -12.63 6.92
CA ASP A 425 -4.26 -11.58 7.86
C ASP A 425 -3.03 -11.05 8.62
N PRO A 426 -2.57 -9.80 8.39
CA PRO A 426 -1.38 -9.24 9.03
C PRO A 426 -1.45 -9.26 10.57
N GLY A 427 -2.64 -8.99 11.13
CA GLY A 427 -2.87 -8.92 12.58
C GLY A 427 -2.95 -10.28 13.27
N ASN A 428 -2.98 -11.37 12.51
CA ASN A 428 -2.99 -12.72 13.08
C ASN A 428 -1.62 -13.13 13.62
N SER A 429 -1.62 -13.93 14.68
CA SER A 429 -0.43 -14.47 15.35
C SER A 429 0.43 -15.39 14.47
N LEU A 430 -0.15 -16.04 13.46
CA LEU A 430 0.61 -16.89 12.53
C LEU A 430 1.55 -16.04 11.67
N LYS A 431 2.86 -16.17 11.85
CA LYS A 431 3.88 -15.39 11.10
C LYS A 431 4.73 -16.25 10.15
N LEU A 432 4.84 -17.57 10.37
CA LEU A 432 5.62 -18.48 9.53
C LEU A 432 4.83 -19.71 9.10
N ILE A 433 5.08 -20.19 7.87
CA ILE A 433 4.61 -21.49 7.41
C ILE A 433 5.72 -22.31 6.77
N ILE A 434 5.65 -23.62 6.90
CA ILE A 434 6.55 -24.57 6.23
C ILE A 434 5.74 -25.38 5.21
N VAL A 435 6.20 -25.40 3.96
CA VAL A 435 5.54 -26.05 2.83
C VAL A 435 6.55 -26.78 1.95
N ARG A 436 6.10 -27.82 1.25
CA ARG A 436 6.88 -28.47 0.18
C ARG A 436 6.49 -27.93 -1.20
N ASP A 437 5.21 -28.11 -1.55
CA ASP A 437 4.63 -27.72 -2.84
C ASP A 437 3.38 -26.85 -2.69
N MET A 438 2.76 -26.90 -1.50
CA MET A 438 1.56 -26.12 -1.20
C MET A 438 1.88 -24.64 -1.15
N PHE A 439 0.92 -23.83 -1.57
CA PHE A 439 1.00 -22.36 -1.57
C PHE A 439 2.11 -21.74 -2.45
N LEU A 440 2.87 -22.54 -3.20
CA LEU A 440 3.79 -22.01 -4.22
C LEU A 440 3.03 -21.48 -5.44
N THR A 441 1.85 -22.03 -5.72
CA THR A 441 0.96 -21.62 -6.82
C THR A 441 -0.41 -21.19 -6.28
N GLY A 442 -1.01 -20.14 -6.86
CA GLY A 442 -2.36 -19.66 -6.54
C GLY A 442 -2.51 -18.94 -5.19
N PHE A 443 -1.66 -19.23 -4.20
CA PHE A 443 -1.72 -18.55 -2.92
C PHE A 443 -1.28 -17.08 -3.02
N ASP A 444 -2.03 -16.18 -2.40
CA ASP A 444 -1.78 -14.73 -2.43
C ASP A 444 -1.92 -14.17 -1.01
N ALA A 445 -0.80 -13.74 -0.44
CA ALA A 445 -0.71 -13.12 0.88
C ALA A 445 0.23 -11.92 0.78
N PRO A 446 -0.29 -10.69 0.56
CA PRO A 446 0.53 -9.51 0.31
C PRO A 446 1.57 -9.21 1.41
N CYS A 447 1.26 -9.54 2.67
CA CYS A 447 2.12 -9.35 3.83
C CYS A 447 3.30 -10.33 3.94
N LEU A 448 3.43 -11.32 3.03
CA LEU A 448 4.61 -12.19 2.97
C LEU A 448 5.82 -11.38 2.47
N HIS A 449 6.82 -11.17 3.32
CA HIS A 449 8.03 -10.42 2.97
C HIS A 449 9.26 -11.28 2.75
N THR A 450 9.28 -12.53 3.23
CA THR A 450 10.47 -13.41 3.17
C THR A 450 10.09 -14.81 2.76
N MET A 451 10.87 -15.40 1.86
CA MET A 451 10.81 -16.81 1.51
C MET A 451 12.17 -17.44 1.76
N TYR A 452 12.21 -18.44 2.62
CA TYR A 452 13.37 -19.28 2.86
C TYR A 452 13.27 -20.50 1.94
N VAL A 453 14.27 -20.69 1.09
CA VAL A 453 14.29 -21.76 0.09
C VAL A 453 15.33 -22.79 0.48
N ASP A 454 14.84 -24.00 0.79
CA ASP A 454 15.62 -25.21 1.02
C ASP A 454 15.16 -26.35 0.11
N LYS A 455 14.95 -26.00 -1.17
CA LYS A 455 14.43 -26.90 -2.20
C LYS A 455 15.04 -26.55 -3.55
N PRO A 456 15.56 -27.54 -4.31
CA PRO A 456 16.00 -27.29 -5.67
C PRO A 456 14.80 -26.93 -6.54
N MET A 457 14.84 -25.76 -7.16
CA MET A 457 13.78 -25.27 -8.05
C MET A 457 14.40 -24.57 -9.25
N ASN A 458 13.81 -24.79 -10.42
CA ASN A 458 14.27 -24.21 -11.68
C ASN A 458 13.08 -23.72 -12.53
N GLY A 459 13.40 -22.96 -13.57
CA GLY A 459 12.45 -22.49 -14.58
C GLY A 459 11.21 -21.79 -14.01
N HIS A 460 10.04 -22.13 -14.57
CA HIS A 460 8.75 -21.53 -14.21
C HIS A 460 8.33 -21.82 -12.75
N THR A 461 8.71 -22.97 -12.19
CA THR A 461 8.36 -23.33 -10.81
C THR A 461 9.05 -22.40 -9.82
N LEU A 462 10.32 -22.08 -10.07
CA LEU A 462 11.06 -21.10 -9.28
C LEU A 462 10.42 -19.71 -9.36
N MET A 463 10.07 -19.25 -10.57
CA MET A 463 9.43 -17.94 -10.78
C MET A 463 8.07 -17.82 -10.06
N GLN A 464 7.27 -18.88 -10.08
CA GLN A 464 5.97 -18.90 -9.40
C GLN A 464 6.11 -18.83 -7.88
N ALA A 465 7.14 -19.48 -7.32
CA ALA A 465 7.44 -19.44 -5.89
C ALA A 465 7.92 -18.06 -5.45
N ILE A 466 8.95 -17.48 -6.11
CA ILE A 466 9.49 -16.17 -5.69
C ILE A 466 8.47 -15.02 -5.85
N ALA A 467 7.52 -15.15 -6.79
CA ALA A 467 6.43 -14.19 -6.96
C ALA A 467 5.38 -14.22 -5.82
N ARG A 468 5.58 -15.01 -4.76
CA ARG A 468 4.77 -14.91 -3.54
C ARG A 468 5.19 -13.74 -2.65
N VAL A 469 6.45 -13.31 -2.73
CA VAL A 469 6.98 -12.21 -1.90
C VAL A 469 7.05 -10.87 -2.63
N ASN A 470 6.70 -10.79 -3.91
CA ASN A 470 6.77 -9.55 -4.71
C ASN A 470 5.47 -8.71 -4.70
N ARG A 471 4.50 -9.04 -3.83
CA ARG A 471 3.24 -8.29 -3.70
C ARG A 471 3.42 -7.00 -2.91
N VAL A 472 2.76 -5.93 -3.37
CA VAL A 472 2.72 -4.62 -2.71
C VAL A 472 1.86 -4.71 -1.44
N PHE A 473 2.39 -4.24 -0.31
CA PHE A 473 1.68 -4.25 0.97
C PHE A 473 2.29 -3.24 1.96
N GLY A 474 1.51 -2.26 2.43
CA GLY A 474 1.99 -1.24 3.37
C GLY A 474 3.27 -0.56 2.89
N ASP A 475 4.24 -0.42 3.80
CA ASP A 475 5.58 0.15 3.52
C ASP A 475 6.61 -0.90 3.05
N LYS A 476 6.16 -2.06 2.56
CA LYS A 476 7.05 -3.13 2.08
C LYS A 476 7.76 -2.68 0.80
N GLU A 477 9.08 -2.49 0.89
CA GLU A 477 9.92 -2.06 -0.23
C GLU A 477 10.35 -3.22 -1.15
N GLY A 478 10.31 -4.46 -0.66
CA GLY A 478 10.73 -5.63 -1.43
C GLY A 478 10.41 -6.96 -0.75
N GLY A 479 10.44 -8.03 -1.54
CA GLY A 479 10.46 -9.40 -1.06
C GLY A 479 11.89 -9.93 -0.98
N LEU A 480 12.21 -10.68 0.07
CA LEU A 480 13.52 -11.30 0.26
C LEU A 480 13.44 -12.81 0.03
N ILE A 481 14.32 -13.33 -0.82
CA ILE A 481 14.57 -14.76 -1.01
C ILE A 481 15.87 -15.10 -0.30
N VAL A 482 15.78 -15.97 0.71
CA VAL A 482 16.93 -16.50 1.45
C VAL A 482 17.16 -17.93 1.00
N ASP A 483 18.35 -18.22 0.47
CA ASP A 483 18.65 -19.48 -0.19
C ASP A 483 19.67 -20.32 0.60
N TYR A 484 19.24 -21.51 1.04
CA TYR A 484 20.07 -22.47 1.77
C TYR A 484 20.63 -23.60 0.90
N ILE A 485 20.24 -23.68 -0.38
CA ILE A 485 20.55 -24.81 -1.26
C ILE A 485 21.36 -24.44 -2.50
N GLY A 486 21.32 -23.18 -2.94
CA GLY A 486 22.10 -22.68 -4.07
C GLY A 486 21.31 -22.62 -5.38
N ILE A 487 20.15 -21.97 -5.39
CA ILE A 487 19.34 -21.66 -6.57
C ILE A 487 19.80 -20.38 -7.32
N ALA A 488 20.91 -19.76 -6.93
CA ALA A 488 21.38 -18.49 -7.54
C ALA A 488 21.45 -18.55 -9.07
N GLN A 489 22.05 -19.61 -9.62
CA GLN A 489 22.22 -19.76 -11.07
C GLN A 489 20.87 -20.03 -11.75
N ASP A 490 20.02 -20.88 -11.16
CA ASP A 490 18.67 -21.14 -11.65
C ASP A 490 17.81 -19.87 -11.64
N LEU A 491 17.94 -19.05 -10.60
CA LEU A 491 17.26 -17.77 -10.48
C LEU A 491 17.74 -16.78 -11.55
N LYS A 492 19.06 -16.68 -11.74
CA LYS A 492 19.65 -15.83 -12.78
C LYS A 492 19.20 -16.26 -14.16
N ASN A 493 19.21 -17.57 -14.44
CA ASN A 493 18.76 -18.13 -15.71
C ASN A 493 17.26 -17.84 -15.92
N ALA A 494 16.43 -18.09 -14.91
CA ALA A 494 14.99 -17.85 -14.97
C ALA A 494 14.69 -16.38 -15.24
N LEU A 495 15.35 -15.44 -14.54
CA LEU A 495 15.15 -14.00 -14.72
C LEU A 495 15.74 -13.46 -16.03
N ALA A 496 16.79 -14.08 -16.56
CA ALA A 496 17.36 -13.68 -17.85
C ALA A 496 16.34 -13.83 -18.99
N ILE A 497 15.48 -14.85 -18.93
CA ILE A 497 14.39 -15.03 -19.91
C ILE A 497 13.45 -13.81 -19.90
N TYR A 498 13.19 -13.22 -18.72
CA TYR A 498 12.33 -12.05 -18.57
C TYR A 498 13.01 -10.77 -19.07
N ALA A 499 14.29 -10.55 -18.73
CA ALA A 499 15.06 -9.37 -19.13
C ALA A 499 15.33 -9.31 -20.65
N SER A 500 15.38 -10.47 -21.32
CA SER A 500 15.65 -10.56 -22.76
C SER A 500 14.53 -10.02 -23.66
N SER A 501 13.35 -9.70 -23.10
CA SER A 501 12.18 -9.25 -23.84
C SER A 501 12.15 -7.74 -24.15
N GLN A 502 12.96 -6.92 -23.46
CA GLN A 502 13.01 -5.45 -23.65
C GLN A 502 14.43 -4.83 -23.64
N GLY A 503 15.51 -5.62 -23.66
CA GLY A 503 16.87 -5.10 -23.88
C GLY A 503 17.42 -4.17 -22.78
N ARG A 504 16.82 -4.14 -21.59
CA ARG A 504 17.33 -3.41 -20.41
C ARG A 504 17.59 -4.41 -19.28
N GLY A 505 18.77 -4.32 -18.67
CA GLY A 505 19.34 -5.37 -17.83
C GLY A 505 19.07 -5.27 -16.32
N GLN A 506 19.31 -6.42 -15.67
CA GLN A 506 19.39 -6.74 -14.23
C GLN A 506 18.12 -6.57 -13.36
N ILE A 507 17.47 -7.71 -13.09
CA ILE A 507 16.30 -7.83 -12.20
C ILE A 507 16.71 -8.25 -10.77
N THR A 508 17.87 -8.91 -10.61
CA THR A 508 18.46 -9.25 -9.30
C THR A 508 19.42 -8.17 -8.86
N PHE A 509 19.12 -7.54 -7.73
CA PHE A 509 20.06 -6.68 -7.02
C PHE A 509 20.75 -7.49 -5.92
N ASP A 510 22.08 -7.43 -5.90
CA ASP A 510 22.86 -7.94 -4.77
C ASP A 510 22.51 -7.12 -3.53
N GLN A 511 22.24 -7.78 -2.41
CA GLN A 511 22.03 -7.11 -1.12
C GLN A 511 23.20 -6.18 -0.76
N ARG A 512 24.41 -6.46 -1.27
CA ARG A 512 25.58 -5.58 -1.14
C ARG A 512 25.40 -4.21 -1.80
N GLU A 513 24.66 -4.12 -2.90
CA GLU A 513 24.32 -2.82 -3.50
C GLU A 513 23.32 -2.04 -2.64
N ALA A 514 22.40 -2.75 -1.97
CA ALA A 514 21.50 -2.14 -0.99
C ALA A 514 22.27 -1.61 0.22
N VAL A 515 23.28 -2.35 0.71
CA VAL A 515 24.22 -1.89 1.76
C VAL A 515 24.99 -0.66 1.30
N ALA A 516 25.54 -0.66 0.08
CA ALA A 516 26.30 0.48 -0.45
C ALA A 516 25.44 1.76 -0.51
N LYS A 517 24.21 1.67 -1.03
CA LYS A 517 23.26 2.79 -1.05
C LYS A 517 22.80 3.21 0.34
N MET A 518 22.63 2.24 1.25
CA MET A 518 22.30 2.53 2.64
C MET A 518 23.41 3.35 3.30
N LEU A 519 24.68 2.95 3.12
CA LEU A 519 25.83 3.69 3.64
C LEU A 519 25.94 5.08 3.00
N GLU A 520 25.68 5.23 1.71
CA GLU A 520 25.64 6.54 1.03
C GLU A 520 24.60 7.48 1.67
N TYR A 521 23.36 7.00 1.88
CA TYR A 521 22.32 7.81 2.54
C TYR A 521 22.64 8.08 4.02
N TYR A 522 23.28 7.13 4.70
CA TYR A 522 23.73 7.29 6.07
C TYR A 522 24.82 8.38 6.18
N GLU A 523 25.82 8.37 5.30
CA GLU A 523 26.85 9.41 5.22
C GLU A 523 26.25 10.79 4.99
N VAL A 524 25.30 10.92 4.06
CA VAL A 524 24.60 12.20 3.84
C VAL A 524 23.92 12.71 5.11
N LEU A 525 23.31 11.83 5.90
CA LEU A 525 22.67 12.22 7.17
C LEU A 525 23.70 12.59 8.23
N VAL A 526 24.80 11.84 8.34
CA VAL A 526 25.93 12.15 9.25
C VAL A 526 26.56 13.50 8.90
N ASP A 527 26.76 13.80 7.61
CA ASP A 527 27.31 15.07 7.13
C ASP A 527 26.40 16.25 7.47
N MET A 528 25.08 16.04 7.47
CA MET A 528 24.15 17.06 7.94
C MET A 528 24.31 17.38 9.43
N PHE A 529 25.03 16.55 10.20
CA PHE A 529 25.42 16.79 11.58
C PHE A 529 26.88 17.22 11.77
N ALA A 530 27.60 17.65 10.72
CA ALA A 530 29.04 17.98 10.82
C ALA A 530 29.42 18.97 11.96
N GLY A 531 28.52 19.88 12.34
CA GLY A 531 28.70 20.80 13.48
C GLY A 531 27.96 20.41 14.76
N PHE A 532 27.34 19.24 14.82
CA PHE A 532 26.54 18.77 15.95
C PHE A 532 26.85 17.29 16.26
N LYS A 533 27.49 17.03 17.40
CA LYS A 533 27.94 15.67 17.78
C LYS A 533 26.77 14.77 18.20
N PHE A 534 25.98 14.30 17.23
CA PHE A 534 24.73 13.58 17.50
C PHE A 534 24.94 12.26 18.26
N LYS A 535 26.12 11.62 18.11
CA LYS A 535 26.49 10.39 18.85
C LYS A 535 26.47 10.55 20.37
N ASN A 536 26.57 11.76 20.90
CA ASN A 536 26.43 12.02 22.34
C ASN A 536 25.04 11.61 22.86
N TYR A 537 24.03 11.52 22.00
CA TYR A 537 22.69 11.05 22.34
C TYR A 537 22.68 9.70 23.07
N PHE A 538 23.52 8.75 22.62
CA PHE A 538 23.50 7.37 23.12
C PHE A 538 24.08 7.22 24.53
N THR A 539 24.84 8.22 25.01
CA THR A 539 25.45 8.23 26.34
C THR A 539 24.68 9.07 27.36
N LEU A 540 23.60 9.76 26.94
CA LEU A 540 22.82 10.64 27.82
C LEU A 540 21.80 9.86 28.67
N ALA A 541 21.47 10.41 29.84
CA ALA A 541 20.36 9.93 30.66
C ALA A 541 19.01 10.19 29.96
N ALA A 542 17.99 9.36 30.24
CA ALA A 542 16.68 9.43 29.58
C ALA A 542 16.04 10.83 29.61
N LYS A 543 16.17 11.54 30.73
CA LYS A 543 15.69 12.92 30.91
C LYS A 543 16.31 13.94 29.94
N ASP A 544 17.56 13.73 29.53
CA ASP A 544 18.32 14.66 28.71
C ASP A 544 18.23 14.32 27.20
N LYS A 545 17.87 13.07 26.87
CA LYS A 545 17.72 12.58 25.49
C LYS A 545 16.67 13.37 24.70
N LEU A 546 15.56 13.71 25.34
CA LEU A 546 14.46 14.46 24.71
C LEU A 546 14.92 15.87 24.32
N THR A 547 15.58 16.58 25.24
CA THR A 547 16.19 17.89 25.00
C THR A 547 17.29 17.82 23.93
N PHE A 548 18.02 16.72 23.86
CA PHE A 548 19.02 16.51 22.81
C PHE A 548 18.41 16.38 21.42
N ILE A 549 17.33 15.59 21.27
CA ILE A 549 16.55 15.52 20.01
C ILE A 549 16.00 16.91 19.65
N LEU A 550 15.63 17.72 20.67
CA LEU A 550 15.17 19.09 20.43
C LEU A 550 16.26 19.96 19.79
N ASN A 551 17.46 19.90 20.35
CA ASN A 551 18.62 20.65 19.85
C ASN A 551 19.04 20.17 18.46
N ALA A 552 19.04 18.85 18.23
CA ALA A 552 19.39 18.24 16.96
C ALA A 552 18.46 18.68 15.83
N ALA A 553 17.13 18.66 16.04
CA ALA A 553 16.21 19.12 15.00
C ALA A 553 16.28 20.63 14.76
N ASN A 554 16.58 21.43 15.80
CA ASN A 554 16.79 22.88 15.64
C ASN A 554 18.04 23.17 14.80
N TYR A 555 19.12 22.41 15.04
CA TYR A 555 20.35 22.49 14.25
C TYR A 555 20.08 22.17 12.77
N ILE A 556 19.43 21.03 12.50
CA ILE A 556 19.07 20.61 11.13
C ILE A 556 18.13 21.62 10.46
N GLY A 557 17.14 22.15 11.19
CA GLY A 557 16.22 23.17 10.69
C GLY A 557 16.89 24.51 10.36
N GLY A 558 18.04 24.81 10.98
CA GLY A 558 18.85 25.99 10.69
C GLY A 558 19.70 25.87 9.42
N LEU A 559 19.85 24.66 8.85
CA LEU A 559 20.62 24.44 7.63
C LEU A 559 19.82 24.93 6.41
N THR A 560 20.26 26.04 5.80
CA THR A 560 19.69 26.57 4.55
C THR A 560 20.78 26.81 3.52
N GLN A 561 20.57 26.33 2.29
CA GLN A 561 21.50 26.60 1.19
C GLN A 561 20.90 27.70 0.30
N LYS A 562 21.63 28.82 0.17
CA LYS A 562 21.26 29.95 -0.69
C LYS A 562 22.11 29.92 -1.97
N GLN A 563 21.48 30.08 -3.12
CA GLN A 563 22.13 30.31 -4.41
C GLN A 563 21.47 31.52 -5.06
N ASP A 564 22.25 32.49 -5.53
CA ASP A 564 21.76 33.77 -6.09
C ASP A 564 20.69 34.47 -5.23
N GLY A 565 20.90 34.50 -3.91
CA GLY A 565 20.00 35.16 -2.97
C GLY A 565 18.68 34.44 -2.72
N LYS A 566 18.39 33.32 -3.39
CA LYS A 566 17.20 32.48 -3.17
C LYS A 566 17.58 31.22 -2.38
N ILE A 567 16.70 30.80 -1.46
CA ILE A 567 16.85 29.52 -0.78
C ILE A 567 16.59 28.42 -1.80
N VAL A 568 17.62 27.63 -2.13
CA VAL A 568 17.55 26.55 -3.13
C VAL A 568 17.32 25.19 -2.46
N ARG A 569 17.72 25.02 -1.19
CA ARG A 569 17.47 23.79 -0.42
C ARG A 569 17.17 24.06 1.05
N ASN A 570 16.07 23.47 1.53
CA ASN A 570 15.65 23.46 2.94
C ASN A 570 16.25 22.24 3.67
N GLY A 571 17.02 22.46 4.74
CA GLY A 571 17.63 21.39 5.54
C GLY A 571 16.63 20.42 6.14
N LYS A 572 15.43 20.89 6.49
CA LYS A 572 14.33 20.07 7.00
C LYS A 572 13.86 19.04 5.96
N GLU A 573 13.55 19.49 4.74
CA GLU A 573 13.07 18.63 3.66
C GLU A 573 14.15 17.64 3.22
N ARG A 574 15.38 18.12 3.04
CA ARG A 574 16.54 17.27 2.70
C ARG A 574 16.75 16.19 3.75
N PHE A 575 16.61 16.50 5.03
CA PHE A 575 16.72 15.52 6.10
C PHE A 575 15.62 14.47 6.01
N LYS A 576 14.35 14.90 5.92
CA LYS A 576 13.19 14.00 5.82
C LYS A 576 13.33 13.01 4.65
N ASP A 577 13.74 13.50 3.49
CA ASP A 577 13.93 12.68 2.28
C ASP A 577 15.04 11.64 2.46
N ASN A 578 16.19 12.04 3.00
CA ASN A 578 17.30 11.11 3.21
C ASN A 578 17.00 10.10 4.31
N VAL A 579 16.25 10.45 5.36
CA VAL A 579 15.79 9.48 6.37
C VAL A 579 14.83 8.46 5.75
N VAL A 580 13.93 8.87 4.85
CA VAL A 580 13.08 7.92 4.10
C VAL A 580 13.95 6.99 3.25
N ARG A 581 14.90 7.53 2.48
CA ARG A 581 15.77 6.72 1.61
C ARG A 581 16.67 5.77 2.41
N LEU A 582 17.21 6.23 3.54
CA LEU A 582 17.99 5.39 4.45
C LEU A 582 17.13 4.27 5.03
N GLN A 583 15.93 4.57 5.52
CA GLN A 583 15.01 3.56 6.06
C GLN A 583 14.67 2.49 5.02
N LYS A 584 14.41 2.90 3.76
CA LYS A 584 14.19 1.99 2.64
C LYS A 584 15.40 1.10 2.41
N ALA A 585 16.59 1.68 2.29
CA ALA A 585 17.82 0.93 2.05
C ALA A 585 18.18 0.01 3.23
N PHE A 586 17.92 0.44 4.47
CA PHE A 586 18.15 -0.33 5.69
C PHE A 586 17.28 -1.59 5.76
N GLY A 587 15.97 -1.48 5.52
CA GLY A 587 15.07 -2.64 5.51
C GLY A 587 15.43 -3.72 4.47
N LEU A 588 16.18 -3.31 3.44
CA LEU A 588 16.72 -4.18 2.40
C LEU A 588 18.10 -4.76 2.77
N ALA A 589 18.90 -4.00 3.50
CA ALA A 589 20.25 -4.37 3.92
C ALA A 589 20.29 -5.25 5.18
N VAL A 590 19.26 -5.23 6.02
CA VAL A 590 19.16 -6.13 7.18
C VAL A 590 19.08 -7.59 6.71
N PRO A 591 19.95 -8.47 7.25
CA PRO A 591 20.68 -8.31 8.52
C PRO A 591 22.20 -8.12 8.42
N GLN A 592 22.73 -7.50 7.35
CA GLN A 592 24.18 -7.32 7.21
C GLN A 592 24.78 -6.55 8.41
N PRO A 593 26.00 -6.90 8.87
CA PRO A 593 26.64 -6.25 10.02
C PRO A 593 26.70 -4.72 9.91
N GLU A 594 26.94 -4.22 8.70
CA GLU A 594 26.98 -2.79 8.37
C GLU A 594 25.62 -2.11 8.57
N ALA A 595 24.52 -2.82 8.25
CA ALA A 595 23.17 -2.34 8.50
C ALA A 595 22.89 -2.33 10.00
N LEU A 596 23.18 -3.43 10.71
CA LEU A 596 22.97 -3.51 12.16
C LEU A 596 23.75 -2.43 12.92
N ALA A 597 24.96 -2.06 12.45
CA ALA A 597 25.80 -1.03 13.07
C ALA A 597 25.15 0.37 13.08
N ILE A 598 24.28 0.69 12.12
CA ILE A 598 23.63 2.00 12.00
C ILE A 598 22.17 2.00 12.50
N ARG A 599 21.67 0.87 13.03
CA ARG A 599 20.28 0.71 13.48
C ARG A 599 19.86 1.78 14.48
N ASP A 600 20.67 1.97 15.51
CA ASP A 600 20.35 2.89 16.61
C ASP A 600 20.42 4.36 16.13
N ASP A 601 21.29 4.66 15.15
CA ASP A 601 21.36 5.96 14.49
C ASP A 601 20.14 6.23 13.61
N LEU A 602 19.68 5.23 12.84
CA LEU A 602 18.46 5.33 12.04
C LEU A 602 17.25 5.63 12.94
N ALA A 603 17.14 4.95 14.09
CA ALA A 603 16.09 5.22 15.06
C ALA A 603 16.15 6.66 15.60
N PHE A 604 17.35 7.17 15.90
CA PHE A 604 17.56 8.57 16.28
C PHE A 604 17.12 9.54 15.16
N PHE A 605 17.49 9.28 13.91
CA PHE A 605 17.08 10.11 12.77
C PHE A 605 15.56 10.08 12.53
N GLN A 606 14.92 8.92 12.71
CA GLN A 606 13.47 8.78 12.64
C GLN A 606 12.76 9.61 13.72
N ALA A 607 13.29 9.67 14.94
CA ALA A 607 12.73 10.52 16.00
C ALA A 607 12.75 12.01 15.62
N ILE A 608 13.83 12.48 14.99
CA ILE A 608 13.93 13.86 14.47
C ILE A 608 12.95 14.10 13.32
N LYS A 609 12.83 13.16 12.38
CA LYS A 609 11.85 13.23 11.27
C LYS A 609 10.41 13.29 11.78
N ALA A 610 10.06 12.45 12.76
CA ALA A 610 8.73 12.42 13.37
C ALA A 610 8.39 13.77 14.02
N ARG A 611 9.38 14.40 14.68
CA ARG A 611 9.24 15.77 15.18
C ARG A 611 8.93 16.74 14.05
N PHE A 612 9.70 16.73 12.96
CA PHE A 612 9.46 17.64 11.83
C PHE A 612 8.07 17.51 11.21
N ASN A 613 7.51 16.30 11.14
CA ASN A 613 6.14 16.06 10.68
C ASN A 613 5.08 16.65 11.62
N LYS A 614 5.25 16.51 12.93
CA LYS A 614 4.31 17.03 13.94
C LYS A 614 4.18 18.57 13.92
N PHE A 615 5.21 19.27 13.44
CA PHE A 615 5.20 20.73 13.28
C PHE A 615 4.72 21.22 11.90
N ASP A 616 4.62 20.34 10.89
CA ASP A 616 4.13 20.69 9.54
C ASP A 616 2.60 20.51 9.38
N GLU A 617 1.98 19.60 10.13
CA GLU A 617 0.55 19.25 9.92
C GLU A 617 -0.40 20.08 10.81
N GLN A 618 -0.88 21.20 10.27
CA GLN A 618 -2.14 21.83 10.69
C GLN A 618 -3.38 21.27 9.96
N SER A 619 -3.25 20.21 9.14
CA SER A 619 -4.41 19.64 8.43
C SER A 619 -4.19 18.19 7.99
N LYS A 620 -4.40 17.22 8.89
CA LYS A 620 -5.06 15.92 8.66
C LYS A 620 -4.86 15.01 9.87
N THR A 621 -5.96 14.52 10.40
CA THR A 621 -6.03 13.45 11.40
C THR A 621 -5.39 12.17 10.87
N ARG A 622 -4.22 11.81 11.40
CA ARG A 622 -3.79 10.40 11.55
C ARG A 622 -4.03 9.97 12.99
N THR A 623 -4.44 8.72 13.18
CA THR A 623 -4.90 8.18 14.46
C THR A 623 -3.73 7.94 15.41
N ASN A 624 -3.95 8.26 16.70
CA ASN A 624 -2.96 8.15 17.77
C ASN A 624 -2.36 6.73 17.92
N GLU A 625 -3.02 5.69 17.42
CA GLU A 625 -2.57 4.29 17.51
C GLU A 625 -1.30 4.00 16.71
N GLU A 626 -1.14 4.54 15.49
CA GLU A 626 0.05 4.29 14.65
C GLU A 626 1.33 4.88 15.28
N ILE A 627 1.16 5.96 16.04
CA ILE A 627 2.23 6.65 16.77
C ILE A 627 2.56 5.91 18.06
N GLU A 628 1.54 5.37 18.74
CA GLU A 628 1.72 4.60 19.96
C GLU A 628 2.44 3.27 19.70
N THR A 629 2.22 2.63 18.55
CA THR A 629 2.93 1.40 18.16
C THR A 629 4.42 1.65 17.89
N ALA A 630 4.76 2.74 17.18
CA ALA A 630 6.14 3.11 16.91
C ALA A 630 6.90 3.51 18.19
N ILE A 631 6.24 4.17 19.14
CA ILE A 631 6.82 4.54 20.43
C ILE A 631 6.92 3.32 21.37
N ARG A 632 5.93 2.41 21.37
CA ARG A 632 5.98 1.15 22.15
C ARG A 632 7.09 0.21 21.67
N GLN A 633 7.37 0.16 20.36
CA GLN A 633 8.50 -0.60 19.81
C GLN A 633 9.86 -0.03 20.23
N ILE A 634 9.97 1.29 20.44
CA ILE A 634 11.19 1.96 20.91
C ILE A 634 11.42 1.77 22.42
N ILE A 635 10.34 1.62 23.20
CA ILE A 635 10.41 1.61 24.67
C ILE A 635 10.56 0.19 25.25
N ASN A 636 10.16 -0.86 24.55
CA ASN A 636 10.17 -2.22 25.09
C ASN A 636 11.57 -2.83 25.33
N ASP A 637 12.64 -2.23 24.81
CA ASP A 637 14.03 -2.65 25.09
C ASP A 637 14.71 -1.86 26.24
N ALA A 638 14.02 -0.88 26.86
CA ALA A 638 14.54 -0.12 28.00
C ALA A 638 13.60 -0.23 29.22
N ILE A 639 13.90 -1.20 30.08
CA ILE A 639 13.18 -1.53 31.32
C ILE A 639 12.95 -0.30 32.23
N ILE A 640 11.68 -0.14 32.65
CA ILE A 640 11.13 0.45 33.90
C ILE A 640 11.71 1.82 34.33
N SER A 641 10.94 2.88 34.12
CA SER A 641 10.28 3.66 35.20
C SER A 641 9.84 5.04 34.70
N SER A 642 8.57 5.32 34.97
CA SER A 642 7.99 6.58 35.41
C SER A 642 8.15 7.88 34.58
N GLU A 643 6.96 8.44 34.34
CA GLU A 643 6.61 9.85 34.18
C GLU A 643 6.75 10.46 32.77
N VAL A 644 5.58 10.79 32.23
CA VAL A 644 5.40 11.69 31.08
C VAL A 644 5.88 13.07 31.52
N ILE A 645 7.09 13.46 31.11
CA ILE A 645 7.66 14.78 31.40
C ILE A 645 7.03 15.82 30.46
N ASP A 646 6.53 16.91 31.05
CA ASP A 646 5.90 18.03 30.36
C ASP A 646 6.94 18.93 29.66
N ILE A 647 6.59 19.53 28.51
CA ILE A 647 7.46 20.38 27.68
C ILE A 647 7.95 21.63 28.45
N PHE A 648 7.17 22.09 29.43
CA PHE A 648 7.55 23.21 30.31
C PHE A 648 8.73 22.87 31.22
N ASP A 649 8.77 21.64 31.75
CA ASP A 649 9.85 21.16 32.61
C ASP A 649 11.16 20.98 31.82
N ALA A 650 11.06 20.56 30.55
CA ALA A 650 12.21 20.38 29.65
C ALA A 650 12.86 21.71 29.19
N ALA A 651 12.15 22.84 29.30
CA ALA A 651 12.64 24.17 28.94
C ALA A 651 13.22 24.94 30.15
N GLY A 652 13.13 24.41 31.37
CA GLY A 652 13.54 25.10 32.60
C GLY A 652 12.56 26.19 33.05
N ILE A 653 11.35 26.21 32.50
CA ILE A 653 10.32 27.22 32.76
C ILE A 653 9.37 26.65 33.80
N ARG A 654 9.24 27.29 34.97
CA ARG A 654 8.21 26.92 35.95
C ARG A 654 6.84 27.03 35.28
N LYS A 655 5.98 26.00 35.35
CA LYS A 655 4.58 26.11 34.96
C LYS A 655 3.96 27.32 35.67
N PRO A 656 3.61 28.41 34.96
CA PRO A 656 2.88 29.49 35.57
C PRO A 656 1.42 29.03 35.63
N ASP A 657 0.92 28.78 36.83
CA ASP A 657 -0.50 28.94 37.07
C ASP A 657 -0.78 30.44 37.00
N ILE A 658 -1.59 30.81 36.00
CA ILE A 658 -2.27 32.10 35.81
C ILE A 658 -1.44 33.19 35.07
N SER A 659 -1.99 33.59 33.91
CA SER A 659 -1.55 34.63 32.95
C SER A 659 -0.46 34.23 31.95
N ILE A 660 -0.90 33.60 30.85
CA ILE A 660 -0.11 33.13 29.69
C ILE A 660 0.62 34.26 28.92
N LEU A 661 0.46 35.54 29.33
CA LEU A 661 1.04 36.73 28.67
C LEU A 661 1.46 37.82 29.70
N SER A 662 1.97 37.43 30.88
CA SER A 662 2.47 38.40 31.86
C SER A 662 3.71 39.17 31.35
N ASP A 663 3.92 40.40 31.82
CA ASP A 663 5.10 41.19 31.40
C ASP A 663 6.42 40.51 31.80
N GLU A 664 6.40 39.74 32.89
CA GLU A 664 7.52 38.94 33.38
C GLU A 664 7.84 37.79 32.41
N PHE A 665 6.82 37.07 31.93
CA PHE A 665 6.97 35.97 30.97
C PHE A 665 7.42 36.46 29.59
N LEU A 666 6.85 37.57 29.10
CA LEU A 666 7.24 38.17 27.82
C LEU A 666 8.69 38.69 27.86
N ALA A 667 9.14 39.21 29.01
CA ALA A 667 10.54 39.60 29.22
C ALA A 667 11.48 38.39 29.23
N GLU A 668 11.07 37.29 29.88
CA GLU A 668 11.84 36.04 29.91
C GLU A 668 12.02 35.44 28.51
N ILE A 669 10.95 35.38 27.71
CA ILE A 669 11.00 34.91 26.32
C ILE A 669 11.90 35.80 25.46
N ASN A 670 11.82 37.13 25.60
CA ASN A 670 12.68 38.04 24.86
C ASN A 670 14.17 37.83 25.20
N SER A 671 14.46 37.44 26.45
CA SER A 671 15.82 37.17 26.94
C SER A 671 16.37 35.77 26.62
N MET A 672 15.53 34.83 26.14
CA MET A 672 15.97 33.47 25.83
C MET A 672 17.15 33.43 24.84
N GLU A 673 18.16 32.62 25.14
CA GLU A 673 19.30 32.37 24.26
C GLU A 673 18.87 31.73 22.92
N ARG A 674 17.84 30.86 22.97
CA ARG A 674 17.33 30.10 21.82
C ARG A 674 16.18 30.83 21.12
N LYS A 675 16.48 31.81 20.28
CA LYS A 675 15.48 32.66 19.60
C LYS A 675 14.44 31.90 18.77
N ASN A 676 14.83 30.83 18.07
CA ASN A 676 13.88 30.03 17.29
C ASN A 676 12.90 29.22 18.16
N LEU A 677 13.32 28.83 19.37
CA LEU A 677 12.44 28.17 20.34
C LEU A 677 11.46 29.17 20.95
N ALA A 678 11.96 30.36 21.32
CA ALA A 678 11.16 31.48 21.83
C ALA A 678 10.05 31.87 20.83
N LEU A 679 10.40 31.97 19.55
CA LEU A 679 9.46 32.22 18.45
C LEU A 679 8.35 31.18 18.38
N GLU A 680 8.69 29.88 18.30
CA GLU A 680 7.70 28.82 18.16
C GLU A 680 6.80 28.69 19.41
N LEU A 681 7.37 28.94 20.58
CA LEU A 681 6.63 28.94 21.84
C LEU A 681 5.63 30.09 21.91
N LEU A 682 6.05 31.32 21.59
CA LEU A 682 5.15 32.48 21.48
C LEU A 682 4.05 32.26 20.44
N LYS A 683 4.43 31.80 19.24
CA LYS A 683 3.49 31.55 18.15
C LYS A 683 2.42 30.53 18.57
N ARG A 684 2.81 29.44 19.24
CA ARG A 684 1.87 28.42 19.71
C ARG A 684 0.94 28.98 20.80
N LEU A 685 1.50 29.64 21.82
CA LEU A 685 0.70 30.20 22.91
C LEU A 685 -0.29 31.25 22.40
N LEU A 686 0.16 32.16 21.53
CA LEU A 686 -0.69 33.17 20.92
C LEU A 686 -1.77 32.53 20.03
N ASN A 687 -1.42 31.51 19.26
CA ASN A 687 -2.41 30.82 18.43
C ASN A 687 -3.46 30.07 19.26
N ASP A 688 -3.06 29.42 20.36
CA ASP A 688 -3.99 28.71 21.25
C ASP A 688 -4.88 29.70 22.03
N GLU A 689 -4.34 30.85 22.44
CA GLU A 689 -5.07 31.96 23.06
C GLU A 689 -6.07 32.60 22.07
N ILE A 690 -5.63 32.91 20.85
CA ILE A 690 -6.49 33.47 19.78
C ILE A 690 -7.61 32.49 19.42
N LYS A 691 -7.32 31.18 19.36
CA LYS A 691 -8.35 30.15 19.14
C LYS A 691 -9.35 30.09 20.28
N THR A 692 -8.87 30.12 21.52
CA THR A 692 -9.73 30.09 22.71
C THR A 692 -10.65 31.31 22.74
N ARG A 693 -10.10 32.49 22.46
CA ARG A 693 -10.86 33.75 22.33
C ARG A 693 -11.80 33.76 21.13
N GLY A 694 -11.37 33.22 20.00
CA GLY A 694 -12.20 33.09 18.80
C GLY A 694 -13.41 32.17 18.97
N ARG A 695 -13.48 31.37 20.05
CA ARG A 695 -14.69 30.61 20.41
C ARG A 695 -15.76 31.46 21.10
N THR A 696 -15.41 32.62 21.65
CA THR A 696 -16.34 33.49 22.37
C THR A 696 -16.52 34.85 21.71
N ASN A 697 -15.50 35.37 21.03
CA ASN A 697 -15.52 36.69 20.39
C ASN A 697 -14.97 36.62 18.95
N LEU A 698 -15.88 36.70 17.98
CA LEU A 698 -15.59 36.53 16.56
C LEU A 698 -14.72 37.68 16.01
N VAL A 699 -14.99 38.92 16.44
CA VAL A 699 -14.26 40.12 15.98
C VAL A 699 -12.82 40.10 16.48
N GLN A 700 -12.61 39.88 17.78
CA GLN A 700 -11.26 39.82 18.34
C GLN A 700 -10.48 38.61 17.81
N GLY A 701 -11.12 37.44 17.72
CA GLY A 701 -10.50 36.24 17.17
C GLY A 701 -10.00 36.44 15.74
N LYS A 702 -10.83 37.04 14.88
CA LYS A 702 -10.46 37.36 13.49
C LYS A 702 -9.33 38.39 13.43
N LYS A 703 -9.45 39.52 14.14
CA LYS A 703 -8.45 40.59 14.17
C LYS A 703 -7.07 40.07 14.58
N PHE A 704 -6.97 39.36 15.70
CA PHE A 704 -5.69 38.86 16.19
C PHE A 704 -5.15 37.69 15.36
N SER A 705 -6.02 36.87 14.77
CA SER A 705 -5.60 35.84 13.81
C SER A 705 -4.97 36.44 12.56
N GLU A 706 -5.56 37.51 11.99
CA GLU A 706 -5.00 38.23 10.85
C GLU A 706 -3.64 38.85 11.19
N MET A 707 -3.51 39.49 12.36
CA MET A 707 -2.23 40.05 12.85
C MET A 707 -1.15 38.98 13.01
N LEU A 708 -1.49 37.81 13.58
CA LEU A 708 -0.55 36.68 13.74
C LEU A 708 -0.10 36.14 12.37
N VAL A 709 -1.04 35.96 11.43
CA VAL A 709 -0.76 35.47 10.07
C VAL A 709 0.12 36.45 9.31
N GLU A 710 -0.12 37.76 9.43
CA GLU A 710 0.69 38.79 8.78
C GLU A 710 2.13 38.81 9.32
N ALA A 711 2.29 38.77 10.65
CA ALA A 711 3.60 38.71 11.29
C ALA A 711 4.39 37.46 10.84
N VAL A 712 3.75 36.29 10.86
CA VAL A 712 4.36 35.03 10.40
C VAL A 712 4.72 35.09 8.90
N ARG A 713 3.88 35.71 8.06
CA ARG A 713 4.15 35.86 6.63
C ARG A 713 5.33 36.78 6.37
N LYS A 714 5.46 37.90 7.10
CA LYS A 714 6.63 38.80 7.02
C LYS A 714 7.93 38.06 7.38
N TYR A 715 7.88 37.18 8.39
CA TYR A 715 9.02 36.34 8.75
C TYR A 715 9.35 35.27 7.69
N GLN A 716 8.34 34.54 7.19
CA GLN A 716 8.52 33.49 6.18
C GLN A 716 9.02 34.02 4.83
N SER A 717 8.65 35.26 4.48
CA SER A 717 9.15 35.96 3.29
C SER A 717 10.53 36.59 3.47
N GLY A 718 11.11 36.52 4.69
CA GLY A 718 12.42 37.07 5.01
C GLY A 718 12.46 38.60 5.10
N LEU A 719 11.30 39.26 5.21
CA LEU A 719 11.19 40.71 5.37
C LEU A 719 11.62 41.19 6.76
N ILE A 720 11.56 40.30 7.77
CA ILE A 720 11.96 40.54 9.15
C ILE A 720 12.75 39.34 9.69
N ASP A 721 13.69 39.59 10.59
CA ASP A 721 14.52 38.56 11.23
C ASP A 721 13.86 37.99 12.50
N SER A 722 14.48 36.95 13.09
CA SER A 722 13.97 36.25 14.28
C SER A 722 13.83 37.16 15.51
N ALA A 723 14.60 38.24 15.64
CA ALA A 723 14.47 39.18 16.75
C ALA A 723 13.27 40.11 16.55
N LYS A 724 13.08 40.59 15.33
CA LYS A 724 12.00 41.51 14.97
C LYS A 724 10.62 40.85 14.99
N ILE A 725 10.52 39.59 14.57
CA ILE A 725 9.27 38.82 14.69
C ILE A 725 8.91 38.52 16.16
N ILE A 726 9.88 38.26 17.03
CA ILE A 726 9.61 38.07 18.47
C ILE A 726 9.04 39.37 19.06
N GLU A 727 9.56 40.53 18.67
CA GLU A 727 9.02 41.83 19.06
C GLU A 727 7.56 42.03 18.56
N GLU A 728 7.27 41.69 17.29
CA GLU A 728 5.90 41.75 16.74
C GLU A 728 4.93 40.81 17.49
N LEU A 729 5.37 39.60 17.83
CA LEU A 729 4.56 38.63 18.59
C LEU A 729 4.35 39.08 20.05
N ILE A 730 5.35 39.72 20.69
CA ILE A 730 5.21 40.32 22.02
C ILE A 730 4.22 41.50 21.98
N ASN A 731 4.24 42.30 20.93
CA ASN A 731 3.26 43.39 20.77
C ASN A 731 1.85 42.84 20.58
N LEU A 732 1.69 41.77 19.79
CA LEU A 732 0.41 41.06 19.66
C LEU A 732 -0.08 40.52 21.01
N ALA A 733 0.81 39.94 21.83
CA ALA A 733 0.48 39.52 23.19
C ALA A 733 -0.05 40.67 24.06
N LYS A 734 0.58 41.84 23.99
CA LYS A 734 0.16 43.04 24.72
C LYS A 734 -1.19 43.56 24.24
N ASP A 735 -1.44 43.54 22.94
CA ASP A 735 -2.71 43.97 22.35
C ASP A 735 -3.88 43.08 22.78
N ILE A 736 -3.65 41.76 22.83
CA ILE A 736 -4.62 40.78 23.37
C ILE A 736 -4.95 41.11 24.83
N ARG A 737 -3.94 41.37 25.66
CA ARG A 737 -4.13 41.71 27.08
C ARG A 737 -4.86 43.04 27.29
N LEU A 738 -4.55 44.06 26.48
CA LEU A 738 -5.25 45.35 26.54
C LEU A 738 -6.73 45.22 26.17
N ALA A 739 -7.07 44.27 25.31
CA ALA A 739 -8.45 43.94 24.99
C ALA A 739 -9.20 43.29 26.17
N ASP A 740 -8.52 42.45 26.98
CA ASP A 740 -9.11 41.86 28.20
C ASP A 740 -9.39 42.89 29.28
N GLN A 741 -8.40 43.74 29.57
CA GLN A 741 -8.54 44.82 30.56
C GLN A 741 -9.67 45.81 30.19
N ARG A 742 -10.03 45.90 28.91
CA ARG A 742 -11.14 46.73 28.44
C ARG A 742 -12.49 46.16 28.88
N GLY A 743 -12.67 44.85 28.84
CA GLY A 743 -13.87 44.18 29.35
C GLY A 743 -14.08 44.44 30.84
N GLU A 744 -13.00 44.35 31.62
CA GLU A 744 -13.01 44.64 33.05
C GLU A 744 -13.33 46.12 33.35
N LYS A 745 -12.68 47.06 32.65
CA LYS A 745 -12.94 48.52 32.81
C LYS A 745 -14.36 48.92 32.44
N LEU A 746 -14.94 48.27 31.43
CA LEU A 746 -16.32 48.52 31.01
C LEU A 746 -17.33 47.75 31.86
N ASN A 747 -16.91 46.89 32.80
CA ASN A 747 -17.76 46.05 33.64
C ASN A 747 -18.81 45.30 32.80
N LEU A 748 -18.33 44.56 31.80
CA LEU A 748 -19.11 43.74 30.87
C LEU A 748 -18.76 42.26 31.07
N ARG A 749 -19.76 41.37 30.96
CA ARG A 749 -19.53 39.92 30.91
C ARG A 749 -18.85 39.52 29.59
N VAL A 750 -18.25 38.33 29.54
CA VAL A 750 -17.50 37.83 28.36
C VAL A 750 -18.38 37.78 27.11
N ASP A 751 -19.63 37.36 27.25
CA ASP A 751 -20.62 37.35 26.16
C ASP A 751 -21.03 38.78 25.77
N GLU A 752 -21.29 39.67 26.73
CA GLU A 752 -21.61 41.07 26.45
C GLU A 752 -20.46 41.82 25.78
N LEU A 753 -19.21 41.54 26.15
CA LEU A 753 -18.03 42.11 25.51
C LEU A 753 -17.93 41.68 24.04
N ALA A 754 -18.29 40.44 23.72
CA ALA A 754 -18.30 39.96 22.34
C ALA A 754 -19.35 40.66 21.48
N PHE A 755 -20.55 40.90 22.01
CA PHE A 755 -21.56 41.71 21.31
C PHE A 755 -21.17 43.19 21.23
N TYR A 756 -20.50 43.73 22.25
CA TYR A 756 -19.95 45.08 22.23
C TYR A 756 -18.93 45.24 21.09
N ASP A 757 -17.96 44.33 20.98
CA ASP A 757 -16.94 44.37 19.94
C ASP A 757 -17.54 44.17 18.54
N ALA A 758 -18.56 43.33 18.39
CA ALA A 758 -19.31 43.17 17.14
C ALA A 758 -19.98 44.47 16.65
N LEU A 759 -20.42 45.32 17.59
CA LEU A 759 -21.01 46.63 17.30
C LEU A 759 -19.95 47.72 17.10
N ALA A 760 -18.88 47.69 17.89
CA ALA A 760 -17.78 48.66 17.82
C ALA A 760 -16.95 48.51 16.54
N ASP A 761 -16.95 47.32 15.90
CA ASP A 761 -16.30 47.07 14.61
C ASP A 761 -16.87 47.90 13.44
N ASN A 762 -17.95 48.67 13.65
CA ASN A 762 -18.39 49.70 12.71
C ASN A 762 -17.76 51.06 13.08
N PRO A 763 -16.86 51.63 12.24
CA PRO A 763 -16.14 52.88 12.53
C PRO A 763 -17.05 54.08 12.81
N THR A 764 -18.28 54.05 12.29
CA THR A 764 -19.27 55.12 12.42
C THR A 764 -20.03 55.02 13.76
N ALA A 765 -20.15 53.81 14.32
CA ALA A 765 -20.91 53.56 15.55
C ALA A 765 -20.13 53.93 16.80
N GLU A 766 -18.84 53.59 16.87
CA GLU A 766 -17.96 53.90 18.01
C GLU A 766 -17.85 55.42 18.22
N ASN A 767 -17.65 56.18 17.14
CA ASN A 767 -17.47 57.64 17.18
C ASN A 767 -18.76 58.43 17.49
N ILE A 768 -19.95 57.88 17.19
CA ILE A 768 -21.23 58.61 17.34
C ILE A 768 -21.94 58.28 18.66
N LEU A 769 -21.87 57.05 19.13
CA LEU A 769 -22.66 56.59 20.28
C LEU A 769 -21.87 56.58 21.59
N GLY A 770 -20.55 56.38 21.50
CA GLY A 770 -19.66 56.19 22.65
C GLY A 770 -19.93 54.90 23.45
N ASP A 771 -18.97 54.54 24.29
CA ASP A 771 -18.93 53.26 25.01
C ASP A 771 -20.17 53.02 25.90
N GLN A 772 -20.73 54.07 26.51
CA GLN A 772 -21.88 53.94 27.43
C GLN A 772 -23.17 53.49 26.73
N ILE A 773 -23.38 53.92 25.48
CA ILE A 773 -24.57 53.51 24.71
C ILE A 773 -24.33 52.12 24.11
N LEU A 774 -23.14 51.87 23.54
CA LEU A 774 -22.78 50.55 23.01
C LEU A 774 -22.86 49.46 24.08
N LYS A 775 -22.45 49.76 25.32
CA LYS A 775 -22.60 48.87 26.48
C LYS A 775 -24.06 48.48 26.71
N LYS A 776 -24.97 49.45 26.70
CA LYS A 776 -26.41 49.20 26.89
C LYS A 776 -27.01 48.36 25.76
N ILE A 777 -26.60 48.63 24.52
CA ILE A 777 -27.03 47.84 23.36
C ILE A 777 -26.53 46.39 23.51
N ALA A 778 -25.26 46.19 23.85
CA ALA A 778 -24.67 44.86 24.01
C ALA A 778 -25.38 44.04 25.09
N HIS A 779 -25.66 44.65 26.25
CA HIS A 779 -26.42 44.02 27.34
C HIS A 779 -27.84 43.61 26.90
N GLU A 780 -28.60 44.52 26.26
CA GLU A 780 -29.95 44.21 25.80
C GLU A 780 -29.97 43.16 24.68
N LEU A 781 -28.95 43.14 23.81
CA LEU A 781 -28.80 42.11 22.77
C LEU A 781 -28.56 40.73 23.39
N VAL A 782 -27.66 40.62 24.37
CA VAL A 782 -27.35 39.34 25.02
C VAL A 782 -28.58 38.76 25.71
N GLU A 783 -29.30 39.56 26.49
CA GLU A 783 -30.55 39.12 27.14
C GLU A 783 -31.60 38.71 26.11
N SER A 784 -31.76 39.51 25.06
CA SER A 784 -32.78 39.24 24.04
C SER A 784 -32.46 37.99 23.23
N VAL A 785 -31.18 37.75 22.90
CA VAL A 785 -30.77 36.55 22.17
C VAL A 785 -30.91 35.31 23.06
N ARG A 786 -30.39 35.32 24.30
CA ARG A 786 -30.52 34.20 25.25
C ARG A 786 -31.97 33.75 25.47
N ASN A 787 -32.89 34.71 25.59
CA ASN A 787 -34.31 34.42 25.80
C ASN A 787 -35.04 33.88 24.55
N ASN A 788 -34.45 34.00 23.36
CA ASN A 788 -35.08 33.61 22.09
C ASN A 788 -34.37 32.44 21.37
N THR A 789 -33.25 31.94 21.88
CA THR A 789 -32.51 30.80 21.30
C THR A 789 -33.01 29.47 21.88
N SER A 790 -33.75 28.68 21.08
CA SER A 790 -34.00 27.25 21.35
C SER A 790 -32.81 26.39 20.90
N ILE A 791 -32.66 25.18 21.46
CA ILE A 791 -31.52 24.25 21.24
C ILE A 791 -31.16 24.02 19.75
N ASP A 792 -32.08 24.19 18.80
CA ASP A 792 -31.83 24.04 17.34
C ASP A 792 -32.17 25.29 16.48
N TRP A 793 -31.95 26.50 16.97
CA TRP A 793 -32.33 27.71 16.22
C TRP A 793 -31.54 27.93 14.91
N GLN A 794 -30.31 27.38 14.82
CA GLN A 794 -29.46 27.43 13.62
C GLN A 794 -30.10 26.75 12.39
N LEU A 795 -30.99 25.77 12.59
CA LEU A 795 -31.64 25.00 11.52
C LEU A 795 -33.00 25.57 11.08
N LYS A 796 -33.57 26.52 11.84
CA LYS A 796 -34.93 27.04 11.60
C LYS A 796 -34.91 28.47 11.09
N GLN A 797 -35.09 28.64 9.77
CA GLN A 797 -35.16 29.95 9.10
C GLN A 797 -36.18 30.92 9.73
N SER A 798 -37.30 30.41 10.28
CA SER A 798 -38.32 31.22 10.94
C SER A 798 -37.86 31.85 12.26
N VAL A 799 -36.93 31.21 12.99
CA VAL A 799 -36.35 31.72 14.23
C VAL A 799 -35.29 32.77 13.92
N GLN A 800 -34.42 32.51 12.93
CA GLN A 800 -33.43 33.47 12.45
C GLN A 800 -34.09 34.76 11.93
N ALA A 801 -35.21 34.65 11.20
CA ALA A 801 -35.96 35.82 10.73
C ALA A 801 -36.53 36.66 11.90
N LYS A 802 -37.03 36.03 12.97
CA LYS A 802 -37.50 36.73 14.18
C LYS A 802 -36.35 37.43 14.91
N LEU A 803 -35.20 36.76 15.07
CA LEU A 803 -33.99 37.33 15.67
C LEU A 803 -33.50 38.56 14.89
N ARG A 804 -33.45 38.48 13.55
CA ARG A 804 -33.10 39.61 12.65
C ARG A 804 -33.97 40.84 12.90
N VAL A 805 -35.29 40.66 12.99
CA VAL A 805 -36.24 41.76 13.25
C VAL A 805 -36.03 42.36 14.64
N MET A 806 -35.78 41.52 15.65
CA MET A 806 -35.55 41.95 17.02
C MET A 806 -34.24 42.73 17.17
N VAL A 807 -33.12 42.23 16.62
CA VAL A 807 -31.83 42.95 16.60
C VAL A 807 -31.98 44.30 15.91
N LYS A 808 -32.64 44.35 14.73
CA LYS A 808 -32.91 45.60 14.01
C LYS A 808 -33.73 46.60 14.83
N ARG A 809 -34.68 46.13 15.64
CA ARG A 809 -35.48 46.97 16.54
C ARG A 809 -34.65 47.55 17.67
N ILE A 810 -33.74 46.76 18.26
CA ILE A 810 -32.84 47.20 19.34
C ILE A 810 -31.87 48.27 18.80
N LEU A 811 -31.21 48.01 17.66
CA LEU A 811 -30.30 48.98 17.02
C LEU A 811 -31.00 50.32 16.72
N ARG A 812 -32.23 50.29 16.18
CA ARG A 812 -33.01 51.50 15.91
C ARG A 812 -33.39 52.28 17.19
N ARG A 813 -33.72 51.58 18.28
CA ARG A 813 -34.12 52.21 19.55
C ARG A 813 -33.00 53.07 20.12
N TYR A 814 -31.77 52.57 20.07
CA TYR A 814 -30.59 53.28 20.56
C TYR A 814 -29.96 54.22 19.53
N LYS A 815 -30.64 54.47 18.41
CA LYS A 815 -30.15 55.32 17.31
C LYS A 815 -28.79 54.87 16.76
N TYR A 816 -28.54 53.56 16.73
CA TYR A 816 -27.34 53.03 16.08
C TYR A 816 -27.31 53.45 14.61
N PRO A 817 -26.17 53.90 14.06
CA PRO A 817 -26.11 54.36 12.68
C PRO A 817 -26.36 53.19 11.71
N PRO A 818 -27.19 53.37 10.67
CA PRO A 818 -27.37 52.33 9.65
C PRO A 818 -26.06 52.09 8.89
N ASP A 819 -25.88 50.85 8.39
CA ASP A 819 -24.71 50.48 7.59
C ASP A 819 -24.66 51.26 6.26
N ASP A 820 -25.84 51.56 5.73
CA ASP A 820 -26.04 52.45 4.58
C ASP A 820 -26.96 53.62 4.99
N PRO A 821 -26.42 54.85 5.09
CA PRO A 821 -27.19 56.05 5.44
C PRO A 821 -28.33 56.38 4.48
N THR A 822 -28.24 55.95 3.22
CA THR A 822 -29.23 56.29 2.18
C THR A 822 -30.45 55.37 2.21
N THR A 823 -30.25 54.10 2.59
CA THR A 823 -31.31 53.07 2.64
C THR A 823 -31.82 52.81 4.05
N GLY A 824 -31.11 53.25 5.10
CA GLY A 824 -31.49 53.01 6.49
C GLY A 824 -31.42 51.53 6.89
N GLU A 825 -30.58 50.76 6.18
CA GLU A 825 -30.38 49.34 6.39
C GLU A 825 -29.32 49.05 7.46
N TYR A 826 -29.50 47.91 8.15
CA TYR A 826 -28.62 47.42 9.21
C TYR A 826 -28.08 46.03 8.86
N THR A 827 -28.03 45.68 7.58
CA THR A 827 -27.82 44.31 7.11
C THR A 827 -26.48 43.72 7.56
N VAL A 828 -25.40 44.50 7.53
CA VAL A 828 -24.05 44.08 7.94
C VAL A 828 -23.98 43.97 9.46
N SER A 829 -24.44 44.99 10.18
CA SER A 829 -24.44 45.02 11.65
C SER A 829 -25.33 43.91 12.24
N VAL A 830 -26.50 43.64 11.65
CA VAL A 830 -27.39 42.54 12.06
C VAL A 830 -26.76 41.18 11.78
N ASN A 831 -26.10 40.99 10.63
CA ASN A 831 -25.38 39.74 10.34
C ASN A 831 -24.26 39.49 11.36
N LYS A 832 -23.41 40.48 11.64
CA LYS A 832 -22.33 40.34 12.64
C LYS A 832 -22.84 39.95 14.02
N VAL A 833 -23.94 40.56 14.47
CA VAL A 833 -24.59 40.21 15.75
C VAL A 833 -25.13 38.78 15.74
N LEU A 834 -25.64 38.30 14.60
CA LEU A 834 -26.16 36.93 14.48
C LEU A 834 -25.03 35.89 14.38
N ASP A 835 -23.96 36.18 13.64
CA ASP A 835 -22.77 35.32 13.56
C ASP A 835 -22.12 35.20 14.94
N GLN A 836 -22.07 36.30 15.70
CA GLN A 836 -21.61 36.32 17.09
C GLN A 836 -22.54 35.55 18.04
N ALA A 837 -23.87 35.62 17.83
CA ALA A 837 -24.84 34.83 18.57
C ALA A 837 -24.75 33.33 18.25
N GLU A 838 -24.46 32.98 16.99
CA GLU A 838 -24.24 31.61 16.55
C GLU A 838 -23.03 30.98 17.23
N LEU A 839 -21.92 31.73 17.28
CA LEU A 839 -20.70 31.33 17.96
C LEU A 839 -20.90 31.09 19.47
N LEU A 840 -21.70 31.93 20.14
CA LEU A 840 -21.97 31.82 21.58
C LEU A 840 -23.04 30.79 21.96
N ALA A 841 -23.81 30.25 21.00
CA ALA A 841 -24.82 29.24 21.27
C ALA A 841 -24.22 27.95 21.88
N ASP A 842 -23.03 27.56 21.40
CA ASP A 842 -22.27 26.41 21.93
C ASP A 842 -21.68 26.71 23.32
N TYR A 843 -21.33 27.97 23.60
CA TYR A 843 -20.82 28.41 24.90
C TYR A 843 -21.93 28.41 25.96
N TRP A 844 -23.12 28.93 25.64
CA TRP A 844 -24.27 28.95 26.56
C TRP A 844 -24.85 27.56 26.84
N THR A 845 -24.74 26.61 25.91
CA THR A 845 -25.19 25.22 26.15
C THR A 845 -24.24 24.44 27.07
N MET A 846 -22.97 24.84 27.19
CA MET A 846 -22.03 24.30 28.18
C MET A 846 -22.26 24.85 29.60
N GLU A 847 -22.63 26.13 29.76
CA GLU A 847 -22.97 26.73 31.08
C GLU A 847 -24.21 26.10 31.75
N VAL A 848 -25.12 25.50 30.97
CA VAL A 848 -26.37 24.91 31.49
C VAL A 848 -26.20 23.43 31.89
N ASN A 849 -25.15 22.76 31.40
CA ASN A 849 -24.89 21.33 31.62
C ASN A 849 -23.71 21.02 32.55
N GLY A 850 -22.98 22.04 33.00
CA GLY A 850 -21.94 21.95 34.04
C GLY A 850 -22.41 22.63 35.32
#